data_AF-Q8N1T3-F1
#
_entry.id   AF-Q8N1T3-F1
#
_cell.length_a   1.000
_cell.length_b   1.000
_cell.length_c   1.000
_cell.angle_alpha   90.00
_cell.angle_beta   90.00
_cell.angle_gamma   90.00
#
_symmetry.space_group_name_H-M   'P 1'
#
loop_
_entity.id
_entity.type
_entity.pdbx_description
1 polymer ?
#
loop_
_entity_poly.entity_id
_entity_poly.type
_entity_poly.pdbx_seq_one_letter_code
_entity_poly.pdbx_strand_id
1 'polypeptide(L)'
;MEGALTARDKVGVQDFVLLDAYTSESAFVDNLRKRFSENLIYTYIGTLLVSVNPYQELGIYTVSQMELYQGVNFFELPPHVYAIADNAYRMMCAELNNHFILISGESGAGKTEASKKILEYFAVTCPMTQSLQIARDRLLFSNPVLEAFGNARTLRNDNSSRFGKYMDIQFDFQGIPVGGHIISYLIEKSRVVYQNEGERNFHIFYQLLAGGEEERLSYLGLERDPQLYKYLSQGHCAKESSISDKNDWKTVSNAFSVIDFTEADLENLFGIIASVLHLGNIGFEEDDQGCATIPDTHEIKWIAKLLGVHPSVLLEALTHRKIEAKTEEVICPLTLELSVYARDAMAKAVYGRTFTWLVNKINSSLVNKVGQRILDPLLLLTWKTVIGLLDIYGFEVFDKNGFEQFCINYCNEKLQQLLIERTLKAEQAEYEMEGIEWEPIKYFNNKIICDLVEERHKGIISILDEECIRPGPATDLSFLEKLEEKVGKHAHFETRKLAGPKGRKRIGWMEFRLLHYAGEVTYCTKGFLEKNNDLLYRHLKEVLCKSKNIILRECFLLAELENRRRPPTVGTQFKNSLSSLLETLISKEPSYIRCIKPNDRKEPSKFDDFLIRHQIKYLGLMEHLRVRRAGFAYRRKYEHFLQRYKSLCPDTWPHWHGPPAEGVERLIKYIGYKPEEYKLGKTKIFIRFPRTLFATEDAFEFSKHQLVARIQATYKRCLGRREYVKKRQAAIKLEAHWRGALARKAIQRRKWAVRIIRKFIKGFISRNKPLCPDNEEFIVFVRKNYILNLRYHLPKTVLDKSWLRPPGILENASDLLRKMCVRNLVQKYCRGITAERKAMMQQKVVTSEIFRGRKDGYTESLNQPFVNSRIDEGDINPKVLQLISHEKIQYGVPVIKYDRKGFKARQRQLILTQKAAYVVELAKIKQKIEYSALKGVSTSNLSDGILVIHVSPEDSKQKGDAVLQCGHVFEAVTKLVMLVKKENIVNVVQGSLQFFISPGKEGTIVFDTGLEEQVYKNKNGQLTVVSVRRKS
;
A
#
# COMPACT_ATOMS: atom_id res chain seq x y z
N MET A 1 -5.81 15.98 -9.57
CA MET A 1 -5.21 17.16 -8.88
C MET A 1 -4.97 16.99 -7.37
N GLU A 2 -5.99 16.72 -6.54
CA GLU A 2 -5.90 16.91 -5.06
C GLU A 2 -4.87 16.01 -4.36
N GLY A 3 -4.70 14.76 -4.80
CA GLY A 3 -3.70 13.85 -4.23
C GLY A 3 -2.24 14.25 -4.49
N ALA A 4 -2.00 15.18 -5.42
CA ALA A 4 -0.66 15.67 -5.77
C ALA A 4 -0.33 17.05 -5.17
N LEU A 5 -1.29 17.71 -4.50
CA LEU A 5 -1.07 18.98 -3.81
C LEU A 5 -0.01 18.86 -2.71
N THR A 6 0.20 17.67 -2.16
CA THR A 6 1.23 17.35 -1.17
C THR A 6 2.65 17.36 -1.75
N ALA A 7 2.82 17.04 -3.03
CA ALA A 7 4.12 17.10 -3.72
C ALA A 7 4.44 18.51 -4.27
N ARG A 8 3.57 19.51 -4.01
CA ARG A 8 3.66 20.86 -4.59
C ARG A 8 5.00 21.55 -4.36
N ASP A 9 5.56 21.43 -3.15
CA ASP A 9 6.75 22.20 -2.78
C ASP A 9 8.00 21.69 -3.51
N LYS A 10 8.04 20.37 -3.75
CA LYS A 10 9.13 19.68 -4.44
C LYS A 10 8.97 19.71 -5.97
N VAL A 11 7.79 19.36 -6.47
CA VAL A 11 7.55 19.07 -7.89
C VAL A 11 6.89 20.24 -8.64
N GLY A 12 6.26 21.18 -7.92
CA GLY A 12 5.45 22.25 -8.50
C GLY A 12 3.98 21.87 -8.70
N VAL A 13 3.11 22.87 -8.82
CA VAL A 13 1.65 22.71 -8.97
C VAL A 13 1.27 22.24 -10.38
N GLN A 14 0.28 21.36 -10.45
CA GLN A 14 -0.23 20.81 -11.72
C GLN A 14 -1.07 21.81 -12.52
N ASP A 15 -1.70 22.77 -11.82
CA ASP A 15 -2.48 23.85 -12.43
C ASP A 15 -1.96 25.18 -11.90
N PHE A 16 -1.59 26.07 -12.81
CA PHE A 16 -1.12 27.42 -12.51
C PHE A 16 -2.16 28.27 -11.79
N VAL A 17 -3.46 27.96 -11.91
CA VAL A 17 -4.53 28.63 -11.16
C VAL A 17 -4.35 28.46 -9.64
N LEU A 18 -3.58 27.46 -9.22
CA LEU A 18 -3.23 27.20 -7.83
C LEU A 18 -1.95 27.91 -7.37
N LEU A 19 -1.29 28.71 -8.21
CA LEU A 19 -0.16 29.54 -7.76
C LEU A 19 -0.67 30.70 -6.89
N ASP A 20 -0.09 30.83 -5.70
CA ASP A 20 -0.39 31.96 -4.80
C ASP A 20 0.09 33.30 -5.42
N ALA A 21 1.31 33.34 -5.95
CA ALA A 21 1.90 34.51 -6.60
C ALA A 21 1.57 34.58 -8.10
N TYR A 22 0.30 34.44 -8.48
CA TYR A 22 -0.16 34.36 -9.88
C TYR A 22 0.18 35.59 -10.75
N THR A 23 0.49 36.74 -10.16
CA THR A 23 0.94 37.93 -10.88
C THR A 23 2.45 37.96 -11.12
N SER A 24 3.21 37.10 -10.44
CA SER A 24 4.66 37.06 -10.55
C SER A 24 5.09 36.13 -11.68
N GLU A 25 5.74 36.70 -12.70
CA GLU A 25 6.37 35.91 -13.76
C GLU A 25 7.46 34.99 -13.22
N SER A 26 8.19 35.38 -12.17
CA SER A 26 9.24 34.52 -11.59
C SER A 26 8.64 33.25 -10.99
N ALA A 27 7.54 33.37 -10.24
CA ALA A 27 6.86 32.22 -9.65
C ALA A 27 6.31 31.26 -10.73
N PHE A 28 5.85 31.81 -11.85
CA PHE A 28 5.40 31.01 -13.00
C PHE A 28 6.56 30.20 -13.61
N VAL A 29 7.70 30.85 -13.89
CA VAL A 29 8.91 30.20 -14.42
C VAL A 29 9.45 29.17 -13.43
N ASP A 30 9.48 29.51 -12.14
CA ASP A 30 9.98 28.62 -11.09
C ASP A 30 9.15 27.33 -10.99
N ASN A 31 7.82 27.44 -11.15
CA ASN A 31 6.95 26.27 -11.20
C ASN A 31 7.23 25.38 -12.42
N LEU A 32 7.40 25.98 -13.61
CA LEU A 32 7.81 25.23 -14.80
C LEU A 32 9.15 24.54 -14.59
N ARG A 33 10.11 25.23 -13.98
CA ARG A 33 11.47 24.69 -13.74
C ARG A 33 11.41 23.46 -12.83
N LYS A 34 10.69 23.52 -11.71
CA LYS A 34 10.50 22.40 -10.78
C LYS A 34 9.85 21.19 -11.46
N ARG A 35 8.83 21.42 -12.27
CA ARG A 35 8.14 20.35 -13.02
C ARG A 35 9.03 19.74 -14.09
N PHE A 36 9.74 20.58 -14.83
CA PHE A 36 10.67 20.16 -15.88
C PHE A 36 11.84 19.34 -15.32
N SER A 37 12.39 19.71 -14.15
CA SER A 37 13.45 18.91 -13.50
C SER A 37 13.01 17.50 -13.10
N GLU A 38 11.70 17.27 -12.93
CA GLU A 38 11.10 15.96 -12.63
C GLU A 38 10.49 15.31 -13.88
N ASN A 39 10.85 15.76 -15.09
CA ASN A 39 10.32 15.31 -16.39
C ASN A 39 8.80 15.44 -16.56
N LEU A 40 8.15 16.32 -15.80
CA LEU A 40 6.72 16.64 -15.94
C LEU A 40 6.53 17.82 -16.88
N ILE A 41 6.41 17.53 -18.18
CA ILE A 41 6.38 18.56 -19.23
C ILE A 41 5.06 19.32 -19.37
N TYR A 42 3.97 18.76 -18.82
CA TYR A 42 2.61 19.29 -18.96
C TYR A 42 2.14 19.99 -17.69
N THR A 43 1.49 21.15 -17.84
CA THR A 43 0.91 21.91 -16.73
C THR A 43 -0.39 22.59 -17.20
N TYR A 44 -1.44 22.60 -16.39
CA TYR A 44 -2.70 23.27 -16.72
C TYR A 44 -2.66 24.77 -16.39
N ILE A 45 -3.43 25.57 -17.12
CA ILE A 45 -4.01 26.84 -16.68
C ILE A 45 -5.53 26.70 -16.84
N GLY A 46 -6.20 26.12 -15.85
CA GLY A 46 -7.59 25.70 -16.02
C GLY A 46 -7.74 24.69 -17.16
N THR A 47 -8.44 25.06 -18.25
CA THR A 47 -8.63 24.20 -19.44
C THR A 47 -7.53 24.34 -20.50
N LEU A 48 -6.58 25.26 -20.33
CA LEU A 48 -5.43 25.41 -21.22
C LEU A 48 -4.29 24.48 -20.78
N LEU A 49 -3.62 23.83 -21.72
CA LEU A 49 -2.45 22.99 -21.46
C LEU A 49 -1.17 23.71 -21.87
N VAL A 50 -0.22 23.86 -20.94
CA VAL A 50 1.15 24.30 -21.21
C VAL A 50 2.03 23.06 -21.36
N SER A 51 2.76 22.98 -22.47
CA SER A 51 3.64 21.86 -22.82
C SER A 51 5.06 22.35 -23.03
N VAL A 52 6.02 21.90 -22.22
CA VAL A 52 7.44 22.22 -22.41
C VAL A 52 8.11 21.08 -23.17
N ASN A 53 8.71 21.34 -24.33
CA ASN A 53 9.39 20.29 -25.09
C ASN A 53 10.56 19.71 -24.28
N PRO A 54 10.63 18.39 -23.99
CA PRO A 54 11.75 17.81 -23.24
C PRO A 54 13.02 17.58 -24.07
N TYR A 55 12.95 17.64 -25.40
CA TYR A 55 14.04 17.21 -26.32
C TYR A 55 14.53 15.76 -26.08
N GLN A 56 13.67 14.93 -25.50
CA GLN A 56 13.89 13.49 -25.31
C GLN A 56 12.54 12.77 -25.32
N GLU A 57 12.53 11.48 -25.68
CA GLU A 57 11.31 10.68 -25.61
C GLU A 57 11.02 10.33 -24.14
N LEU A 58 9.93 10.87 -23.62
CA LEU A 58 9.37 10.45 -22.34
C LEU A 58 8.42 9.29 -22.63
N GLY A 59 8.58 8.16 -21.94
CA GLY A 59 7.71 6.97 -22.07
C GLY A 59 6.26 7.17 -21.59
N ILE A 60 5.68 8.35 -21.82
CA ILE A 60 4.34 8.79 -21.40
C ILE A 60 3.30 8.67 -22.53
N TYR A 61 3.72 8.37 -23.75
CA TYR A 61 2.85 8.24 -24.93
C TYR A 61 2.53 6.77 -25.28
N THR A 62 2.36 5.92 -24.26
CA THR A 62 2.03 4.50 -24.46
C THR A 62 0.52 4.30 -24.64
N VAL A 63 0.13 3.20 -25.27
CA VAL A 63 -1.29 2.80 -25.38
C VAL A 63 -1.95 2.67 -23.99
N SER A 64 -1.21 2.15 -22.99
CA SER A 64 -1.70 2.08 -21.61
C SER A 64 -1.98 3.45 -20.98
N GLN A 65 -1.24 4.49 -21.35
CA GLN A 65 -1.56 5.86 -20.94
C GLN A 65 -2.80 6.36 -21.67
N MET A 66 -2.96 6.07 -22.97
CA MET A 66 -4.19 6.44 -23.70
C MET A 66 -5.45 5.85 -23.05
N GLU A 67 -5.41 4.56 -22.69
CA GLU A 67 -6.49 3.86 -21.97
C GLU A 67 -6.74 4.47 -20.58
N LEU A 68 -5.68 4.88 -19.86
CA LEU A 68 -5.82 5.52 -18.54
C LEU A 68 -6.60 6.84 -18.62
N TYR A 69 -6.39 7.65 -19.65
CA TYR A 69 -7.09 8.94 -19.81
C TYR A 69 -8.48 8.80 -20.45
N GLN A 70 -8.82 7.64 -21.03
CA GLN A 70 -10.08 7.43 -21.74
C GLN A 70 -11.29 7.49 -20.80
N GLY A 71 -12.22 8.39 -21.08
CA GLY A 71 -13.48 8.51 -20.34
C GLY A 71 -13.33 9.06 -18.91
N VAL A 72 -12.16 9.57 -18.55
CA VAL A 72 -11.87 10.12 -17.22
C VAL A 72 -12.12 11.62 -17.21
N ASN A 73 -12.63 12.16 -16.10
CA ASN A 73 -12.86 13.60 -16.02
C ASN A 73 -11.53 14.37 -16.04
N PHE A 74 -11.53 15.50 -16.75
CA PHE A 74 -10.34 16.30 -17.09
C PHE A 74 -9.36 16.61 -15.94
N PHE A 75 -9.85 16.83 -14.72
CA PHE A 75 -9.03 17.24 -13.57
C PHE A 75 -8.69 16.10 -12.57
N GLU A 76 -9.15 14.88 -12.84
CA GLU A 76 -8.89 13.73 -11.98
C GLU A 76 -7.44 13.26 -12.13
N LEU A 77 -6.97 13.16 -13.37
CA LEU A 77 -5.62 12.76 -13.75
C LEU A 77 -4.65 13.95 -13.84
N PRO A 78 -3.33 13.71 -13.83
CA PRO A 78 -2.34 14.78 -14.02
C PRO A 78 -2.43 15.40 -15.43
N PRO A 79 -1.83 16.59 -15.62
CA PRO A 79 -1.86 17.27 -16.91
C PRO A 79 -1.25 16.42 -18.02
N HIS A 80 -1.99 16.26 -19.12
CA HIS A 80 -1.54 15.54 -20.31
C HIS A 80 -2.28 15.99 -21.56
N VAL A 81 -1.65 15.85 -22.72
CA VAL A 81 -2.28 16.14 -24.02
C VAL A 81 -3.52 15.27 -24.27
N TYR A 82 -3.50 14.02 -23.81
CA TYR A 82 -4.64 13.10 -23.91
C TYR A 82 -5.85 13.54 -23.11
N ALA A 83 -5.67 14.26 -22.00
CA ALA A 83 -6.81 14.81 -21.26
C ALA A 83 -7.56 15.87 -22.08
N ILE A 84 -6.83 16.70 -22.85
CA ILE A 84 -7.44 17.70 -23.75
C ILE A 84 -8.17 16.99 -24.89
N ALA A 85 -7.54 15.98 -25.49
CA ALA A 85 -8.14 15.19 -26.56
C ALA A 85 -9.41 14.46 -26.10
N ASP A 86 -9.35 13.70 -25.01
CA ASP A 86 -10.50 13.00 -24.43
C ASP A 86 -11.62 13.96 -24.07
N ASN A 87 -11.30 15.08 -23.42
CA ASN A 87 -12.31 16.05 -23.04
C ASN A 87 -13.02 16.67 -24.27
N ALA A 88 -12.27 17.03 -25.32
CA ALA A 88 -12.86 17.51 -26.56
C ALA A 88 -13.76 16.45 -27.21
N TYR A 89 -13.32 15.19 -27.26
CA TYR A 89 -14.09 14.08 -27.83
C TYR A 89 -15.36 13.75 -27.02
N ARG A 90 -15.23 13.64 -25.71
CA ARG A 90 -16.35 13.31 -24.81
C ARG A 90 -17.40 14.40 -24.77
N MET A 91 -17.00 15.68 -24.74
CA MET A 91 -17.93 16.81 -24.79
C MET A 91 -18.63 16.87 -26.15
N MET A 92 -17.90 16.69 -27.26
CA MET A 92 -18.49 16.59 -28.60
C MET A 92 -19.56 15.48 -28.66
N CYS A 93 -19.27 14.30 -28.13
CA CYS A 93 -20.21 13.18 -28.12
C CYS A 93 -21.42 13.41 -27.19
N ALA A 94 -21.22 14.08 -26.05
CA ALA A 94 -22.27 14.32 -25.06
C ALA A 94 -23.20 15.48 -25.43
N GLU A 95 -22.66 16.57 -25.97
CA GLU A 95 -23.38 17.81 -26.25
C GLU A 95 -23.74 17.98 -27.74
N LEU A 96 -23.23 17.09 -28.61
CA LEU A 96 -23.40 17.16 -30.07
C LEU A 96 -22.98 18.51 -30.67
N ASN A 97 -21.97 19.14 -30.06
CA ASN A 97 -21.37 20.40 -30.50
C ASN A 97 -20.00 20.18 -31.15
N ASN A 98 -19.55 21.18 -31.90
CA ASN A 98 -18.25 21.14 -32.56
C ASN A 98 -17.16 21.66 -31.62
N HIS A 99 -15.97 21.07 -31.67
CA HIS A 99 -14.82 21.46 -30.86
C HIS A 99 -13.61 21.82 -31.73
N PHE A 100 -12.68 22.57 -31.18
CA PHE A 100 -11.35 22.70 -31.78
C PHE A 100 -10.24 22.77 -30.73
N ILE A 101 -9.05 22.32 -31.11
CA ILE A 101 -7.83 22.39 -30.32
C ILE A 101 -6.84 23.29 -31.06
N LEU A 102 -6.52 24.44 -30.47
CA LEU A 102 -5.51 25.37 -30.97
C LEU A 102 -4.15 25.06 -30.33
N ILE A 103 -3.17 24.74 -31.16
CA ILE A 103 -1.79 24.45 -30.77
C ILE A 103 -0.90 25.59 -31.28
N SER A 104 -0.17 26.22 -30.36
CA SER A 104 0.68 27.37 -30.68
C SER A 104 1.92 27.38 -29.79
N GLY A 105 2.98 28.04 -30.27
CA GLY A 105 4.32 27.96 -29.69
C GLY A 105 5.37 28.41 -30.69
N GLU A 106 6.56 28.79 -30.22
CA GLU A 106 7.68 29.10 -31.11
C GLU A 106 8.09 27.87 -31.97
N SER A 107 8.84 28.10 -33.05
CA SER A 107 9.42 27.00 -33.82
C SER A 107 10.28 26.08 -32.94
N GLY A 108 10.09 24.77 -33.08
CA GLY A 108 10.76 23.75 -32.28
C GLY A 108 10.16 23.50 -30.88
N ALA A 109 9.08 24.18 -30.50
CA ALA A 109 8.42 23.96 -29.20
C ALA A 109 7.59 22.65 -29.12
N GLY A 110 7.45 21.89 -30.21
CA GLY A 110 6.72 20.62 -30.24
C GLY A 110 5.23 20.72 -30.63
N LYS A 111 4.83 21.75 -31.38
CA LYS A 111 3.43 21.94 -31.84
C LYS A 111 2.93 20.78 -32.70
N THR A 112 3.67 20.48 -33.76
CA THR A 112 3.33 19.42 -34.72
C THR A 112 3.34 18.04 -34.06
N GLU A 113 4.25 17.82 -33.11
CA GLU A 113 4.27 16.59 -32.30
C GLU A 113 3.04 16.49 -31.39
N ALA A 114 2.62 17.58 -30.74
CA ALA A 114 1.36 17.60 -29.98
C ALA A 114 0.15 17.30 -30.90
N SER A 115 0.13 17.85 -32.12
CA SER A 115 -0.90 17.53 -33.11
C SER A 115 -0.90 16.05 -33.49
N LYS A 116 0.28 15.44 -33.71
CA LYS A 116 0.42 14.00 -33.99
C LYS A 116 -0.10 13.16 -32.83
N LYS A 117 0.25 13.49 -31.59
CA LYS A 117 -0.20 12.75 -30.40
C LYS A 117 -1.71 12.81 -30.18
N ILE A 118 -2.36 13.93 -30.51
CA ILE A 118 -3.83 14.03 -30.45
C ILE A 118 -4.47 13.16 -31.53
N LEU A 119 -3.92 13.16 -32.75
CA LEU A 119 -4.41 12.31 -33.83
C LEU A 119 -4.22 10.82 -33.51
N GLU A 120 -3.07 10.43 -32.95
CA GLU A 120 -2.81 9.07 -32.47
C GLU A 120 -3.81 8.68 -31.37
N TYR A 121 -4.14 9.59 -30.45
CA TYR A 121 -5.11 9.33 -29.39
C TYR A 121 -6.50 9.04 -29.96
N PHE A 122 -7.00 9.88 -30.86
CA PHE A 122 -8.28 9.63 -31.54
C PHE A 122 -8.26 8.36 -32.38
N ALA A 123 -7.11 8.04 -32.98
CA ALA A 123 -6.92 6.83 -33.79
C ALA A 123 -7.05 5.52 -32.99
N VAL A 124 -6.79 5.55 -31.67
CA VAL A 124 -6.84 4.38 -30.77
C VAL A 124 -8.16 4.32 -30.00
N THR A 125 -8.71 5.47 -29.59
CA THR A 125 -9.87 5.53 -28.68
C THR A 125 -11.23 5.55 -29.37
N CYS A 126 -11.32 6.01 -30.62
CA CYS A 126 -12.59 6.05 -31.33
C CYS A 126 -13.02 4.63 -31.79
N PRO A 127 -14.32 4.28 -31.69
CA PRO A 127 -14.85 3.04 -32.26
C PRO A 127 -14.68 3.03 -33.79
N MET A 128 -14.22 1.91 -34.39
CA MET A 128 -13.84 1.90 -35.81
C MET A 128 -14.34 0.68 -36.59
N THR A 129 -14.63 0.92 -37.88
CA THR A 129 -14.83 -0.11 -38.91
C THR A 129 -13.65 -0.12 -39.90
N GLN A 130 -13.48 -1.19 -40.69
CA GLN A 130 -12.36 -1.31 -41.65
C GLN A 130 -12.29 -0.15 -42.66
N SER A 131 -13.43 0.32 -43.18
CA SER A 131 -13.46 1.44 -44.14
C SER A 131 -13.00 2.77 -43.51
N LEU A 132 -13.23 2.94 -42.21
CA LEU A 132 -12.87 4.14 -41.45
C LEU A 132 -11.39 4.13 -41.05
N GLN A 133 -10.80 2.94 -40.89
CA GLN A 133 -9.35 2.77 -40.70
C GLN A 133 -8.55 3.34 -41.88
N ILE A 134 -9.05 3.20 -43.11
CA ILE A 134 -8.42 3.78 -44.31
C ILE A 134 -8.44 5.32 -44.27
N ALA A 135 -9.58 5.94 -43.94
CA ALA A 135 -9.69 7.40 -43.84
C ALA A 135 -8.76 7.97 -42.75
N ARG A 136 -8.63 7.25 -41.63
CA ARG A 136 -7.70 7.55 -40.54
C ARG A 136 -6.24 7.46 -40.99
N ASP A 137 -5.86 6.34 -41.60
CA ASP A 137 -4.49 6.13 -42.07
C ASP A 137 -4.12 7.22 -43.08
N ARG A 138 -5.02 7.56 -44.00
CA ARG A 138 -4.83 8.70 -44.92
C ARG A 138 -4.60 10.03 -44.20
N LEU A 139 -5.36 10.32 -43.15
CA LEU A 139 -5.18 11.55 -42.38
C LEU A 139 -3.81 11.56 -41.67
N LEU A 140 -3.39 10.45 -41.07
CA LEU A 140 -2.07 10.33 -40.42
C LEU A 140 -0.92 10.42 -41.44
N PHE A 141 -1.01 9.70 -42.57
CA PHE A 141 0.00 9.70 -43.63
C PHE A 141 0.01 11.00 -44.45
N SER A 142 -1.04 11.83 -44.40
CA SER A 142 -1.02 13.16 -45.01
C SER A 142 0.04 14.09 -44.38
N ASN A 143 0.40 13.87 -43.10
CA ASN A 143 1.38 14.68 -42.40
C ASN A 143 2.76 14.62 -43.07
N PRO A 144 3.39 13.45 -43.29
CA PRO A 144 4.65 13.36 -44.04
C PRO A 144 4.66 14.11 -45.37
N VAL A 145 3.57 14.01 -46.15
CA VAL A 145 3.45 14.71 -47.45
C VAL A 145 3.40 16.23 -47.25
N LEU A 146 2.57 16.71 -46.33
CA LEU A 146 2.49 18.14 -46.04
C LEU A 146 3.78 18.68 -45.41
N GLU A 147 4.48 17.89 -44.59
CA GLU A 147 5.77 18.26 -44.02
C GLU A 147 6.85 18.35 -45.12
N ALA A 148 6.86 17.43 -46.09
CA ALA A 148 7.81 17.48 -47.20
C ALA A 148 7.66 18.76 -48.05
N PHE A 149 6.43 19.16 -48.37
CA PHE A 149 6.17 20.33 -49.24
C PHE A 149 5.94 21.65 -48.49
N GLY A 150 5.63 21.59 -47.20
CA GLY A 150 5.26 22.77 -46.41
C GLY A 150 6.24 23.11 -45.31
N ASN A 151 7.14 22.20 -44.93
CA ASN A 151 8.14 22.45 -43.90
C ASN A 151 9.53 22.64 -44.50
N ALA A 152 10.35 23.37 -43.75
CA ALA A 152 11.75 23.62 -44.08
C ALA A 152 12.58 23.70 -42.80
N ARG A 153 13.90 23.51 -42.95
CA ARG A 153 14.86 23.76 -41.88
C ARG A 153 15.09 25.27 -41.72
N THR A 154 15.07 25.68 -40.46
CA THR A 154 15.44 27.02 -39.99
C THR A 154 16.66 26.91 -39.06
N LEU A 155 17.27 28.03 -38.69
CA LEU A 155 18.35 28.04 -37.68
C LEU A 155 17.93 27.42 -36.33
N ARG A 156 16.62 27.47 -36.00
CA ARG A 156 16.09 27.06 -34.70
C ARG A 156 15.49 25.66 -34.68
N ASN A 157 15.11 25.13 -35.83
CA ASN A 157 14.36 23.88 -35.95
C ASN A 157 14.62 23.21 -37.30
N ASP A 158 14.88 21.90 -37.28
CA ASP A 158 15.21 21.12 -38.48
C ASP A 158 13.99 20.83 -39.35
N ASN A 159 12.80 20.75 -38.77
CA ASN A 159 11.53 20.49 -39.47
C ASN A 159 10.49 21.52 -39.02
N SER A 160 10.57 22.75 -39.56
CA SER A 160 9.67 23.85 -39.20
C SER A 160 8.57 24.00 -40.24
N SER A 161 7.31 23.92 -39.81
CA SER A 161 6.19 24.29 -40.68
C SER A 161 6.29 25.74 -41.13
N ARG A 162 6.26 25.92 -42.46
CA ARG A 162 6.25 27.22 -43.14
C ARG A 162 4.90 27.46 -43.84
N PHE A 163 3.85 26.84 -43.30
CA PHE A 163 2.45 27.16 -43.54
C PHE A 163 1.66 26.90 -42.24
N GLY A 164 0.52 27.56 -42.06
CA GLY A 164 -0.46 27.24 -41.03
C GLY A 164 -1.39 26.11 -41.50
N LYS A 165 -1.76 25.21 -40.61
CA LYS A 165 -2.53 24.02 -40.94
C LYS A 165 -3.71 23.86 -40.00
N TYR A 166 -4.90 23.78 -40.57
CA TYR A 166 -6.13 23.43 -39.86
C TYR A 166 -6.65 22.09 -40.38
N MET A 167 -6.91 21.14 -39.48
CA MET A 167 -7.48 19.83 -39.83
C MET A 167 -8.80 19.64 -39.12
N ASP A 168 -9.89 19.55 -39.86
CA ASP A 168 -11.17 19.09 -39.35
C ASP A 168 -11.25 17.57 -39.41
N ILE A 169 -11.60 16.95 -38.29
CA ILE A 169 -11.96 15.54 -38.20
C ILE A 169 -13.47 15.50 -38.03
N GLN A 170 -14.17 14.89 -38.98
CA GLN A 170 -15.62 14.78 -38.98
C GLN A 170 -16.05 13.50 -38.28
N PHE A 171 -17.02 13.60 -37.40
CA PHE A 171 -17.61 12.48 -36.67
C PHE A 171 -19.09 12.32 -37.02
N ASP A 172 -19.59 11.09 -37.00
CA ASP A 172 -21.02 10.84 -37.04
C ASP A 172 -21.68 11.02 -35.67
N PHE A 173 -23.00 10.85 -35.60
CA PHE A 173 -23.77 10.94 -34.36
C PHE A 173 -23.40 9.87 -33.31
N GLN A 174 -22.65 8.83 -33.70
CA GLN A 174 -22.14 7.79 -32.80
C GLN A 174 -20.73 8.12 -32.28
N GLY A 175 -20.12 9.22 -32.75
CA GLY A 175 -18.75 9.60 -32.39
C GLY A 175 -17.68 8.84 -33.18
N ILE A 176 -18.00 8.28 -34.34
CA ILE A 176 -17.07 7.55 -35.22
C ILE A 176 -16.48 8.52 -36.25
N PRO A 177 -15.14 8.56 -36.46
CA PRO A 177 -14.51 9.50 -37.37
C PRO A 177 -14.77 9.12 -38.84
N VAL A 178 -15.70 9.80 -39.48
CA VAL A 178 -16.19 9.50 -40.83
C VAL A 178 -15.30 10.03 -41.94
N GLY A 179 -14.53 11.10 -41.71
CA GLY A 179 -13.69 11.73 -42.71
C GLY A 179 -12.97 12.95 -42.17
N GLY A 180 -12.32 13.71 -43.04
CA GLY A 180 -11.62 14.92 -42.63
C GLY A 180 -11.40 15.94 -43.74
N HIS A 181 -10.96 17.13 -43.35
CA HIS A 181 -10.66 18.22 -44.27
C HIS A 181 -9.47 19.04 -43.76
N ILE A 182 -8.50 19.28 -44.61
CA ILE A 182 -7.28 20.04 -44.30
C ILE A 182 -7.34 21.39 -45.01
N ILE A 183 -7.16 22.46 -44.25
CA ILE A 183 -7.03 23.82 -44.78
C ILE A 183 -5.61 24.30 -44.50
N SER A 184 -4.91 24.64 -45.57
CA SER A 184 -3.59 25.27 -45.50
C SER A 184 -3.71 26.79 -45.59
N TYR A 185 -2.91 27.49 -44.81
CA TYR A 185 -2.86 28.96 -44.76
C TYR A 185 -1.42 29.45 -44.91
N LEU A 186 -1.25 30.55 -45.64
CA LEU A 186 -0.01 31.34 -45.70
C LEU A 186 1.26 30.48 -45.86
N ILE A 187 1.36 29.74 -46.97
CA ILE A 187 2.64 29.12 -47.33
C ILE A 187 3.67 30.21 -47.66
N GLU A 188 4.87 30.13 -47.08
CA GLU A 188 5.97 31.06 -47.31
C GLU A 188 6.57 30.86 -48.72
N LYS A 189 5.88 31.32 -49.76
CA LYS A 189 6.31 31.15 -51.16
C LYS A 189 7.68 31.76 -51.43
N SER A 190 8.02 32.86 -50.76
CA SER A 190 9.30 33.55 -50.92
C SER A 190 10.50 32.66 -50.63
N ARG A 191 10.34 31.62 -49.79
CA ARG A 191 11.38 30.63 -49.48
C ARG A 191 11.83 29.79 -50.68
N VAL A 192 10.94 29.59 -51.66
CA VAL A 192 11.26 28.83 -52.87
C VAL A 192 12.45 29.45 -53.61
N VAL A 193 12.51 30.78 -53.63
CA VAL A 193 13.50 31.52 -54.42
C VAL A 193 14.69 32.03 -53.60
N TYR A 194 14.51 32.21 -52.29
CA TYR A 194 15.52 32.79 -51.40
C TYR A 194 15.56 32.06 -50.06
N GLN A 195 16.77 31.78 -49.57
CA GLN A 195 17.01 31.21 -48.24
C GLN A 195 17.95 32.10 -47.45
N ASN A 196 17.69 32.22 -46.15
CA ASN A 196 18.64 32.85 -45.24
C ASN A 196 19.88 31.97 -45.06
N GLU A 197 21.00 32.58 -44.68
CA GLU A 197 22.24 31.86 -44.36
C GLU A 197 22.00 30.82 -43.24
N GLY A 198 22.40 29.57 -43.50
CA GLY A 198 22.21 28.44 -42.59
C GLY A 198 20.82 27.78 -42.65
N GLU A 199 19.91 28.28 -43.48
CA GLU A 199 18.58 27.68 -43.68
C GLU A 199 18.49 26.87 -44.98
N ARG A 200 17.46 26.03 -45.08
CA ARG A 200 17.17 25.26 -46.29
C ARG A 200 15.90 25.75 -46.97
N ASN A 201 15.74 25.34 -48.22
CA ASN A 201 14.46 25.35 -48.91
C ASN A 201 13.54 24.24 -48.35
N PHE A 202 12.35 24.05 -48.93
CA PHE A 202 11.42 23.00 -48.53
C PHE A 202 12.03 21.60 -48.66
N HIS A 203 11.69 20.70 -47.74
CA HIS A 203 12.33 19.38 -47.63
C HIS A 203 12.19 18.53 -48.91
N ILE A 204 11.07 18.64 -49.62
CA ILE A 204 10.80 17.84 -50.81
C ILE A 204 11.90 17.95 -51.87
N PHE A 205 12.53 19.11 -52.01
CA PHE A 205 13.63 19.29 -52.96
C PHE A 205 14.82 18.40 -52.60
N TYR A 206 15.23 18.39 -51.33
CA TYR A 206 16.36 17.57 -50.87
C TYR A 206 16.02 16.08 -50.83
N GLN A 207 14.80 15.74 -50.40
CA GLN A 207 14.33 14.36 -50.35
C GLN A 207 14.26 13.73 -51.75
N LEU A 208 13.81 14.48 -52.76
CA LEU A 208 13.78 14.02 -54.15
C LEU A 208 15.21 13.78 -54.69
N LEU A 209 16.14 14.71 -54.48
CA LEU A 209 17.53 14.58 -54.98
C LEU A 209 18.30 13.45 -54.27
N ALA A 210 18.13 13.31 -52.95
CA ALA A 210 18.85 12.32 -52.15
C ALA A 210 18.21 10.92 -52.22
N GLY A 211 16.88 10.83 -52.25
CA GLY A 211 16.12 9.59 -52.17
C GLY A 211 15.57 9.06 -53.48
N GLY A 212 15.41 9.92 -54.50
CA GLY A 212 14.88 9.55 -55.81
C GLY A 212 15.67 8.45 -56.51
N GLU A 213 14.94 7.60 -57.22
CA GLU A 213 15.49 6.57 -58.11
C GLU A 213 16.26 7.22 -59.27
N GLU A 214 17.36 6.59 -59.72
CA GLU A 214 18.21 7.15 -60.79
C GLU A 214 17.46 7.36 -62.10
N GLU A 215 16.57 6.43 -62.45
CA GLU A 215 15.71 6.54 -63.64
C GLU A 215 14.79 7.78 -63.55
N ARG A 216 14.21 8.03 -62.37
CA ARG A 216 13.35 9.18 -62.13
C ARG A 216 14.13 10.50 -62.15
N LEU A 217 15.30 10.54 -61.53
CA LEU A 217 16.18 11.72 -61.57
C LEU A 217 16.62 12.03 -63.00
N SER A 218 17.00 11.01 -63.77
CA SER A 218 17.34 11.16 -65.19
C SER A 218 16.17 11.69 -66.02
N TYR A 219 14.95 11.16 -65.81
CA TYR A 219 13.75 11.62 -66.49
C TYR A 219 13.40 13.09 -66.18
N LEU A 220 13.65 13.52 -64.95
CA LEU A 220 13.44 14.89 -64.46
C LEU A 220 14.60 15.85 -64.81
N GLY A 221 15.71 15.34 -65.37
CA GLY A 221 16.93 16.11 -65.64
C GLY A 221 17.59 16.62 -64.36
N LEU A 222 17.50 15.86 -63.27
CA LEU A 222 18.03 16.25 -61.96
C LEU A 222 19.29 15.46 -61.59
N GLU A 223 20.22 16.12 -60.92
CA GLU A 223 21.45 15.54 -60.36
C GLU A 223 21.40 15.57 -58.83
N ARG A 224 22.05 14.60 -58.18
CA ARG A 224 21.92 14.43 -56.72
C ARG A 224 22.50 15.57 -55.89
N ASP A 225 23.39 16.40 -56.45
CA ASP A 225 24.04 17.49 -55.71
C ASP A 225 23.15 18.74 -55.65
N PRO A 226 22.66 19.15 -54.45
CA PRO A 226 21.84 20.35 -54.32
C PRO A 226 22.59 21.64 -54.69
N GLN A 227 23.92 21.66 -54.65
CA GLN A 227 24.71 22.87 -54.93
C GLN A 227 24.57 23.34 -56.39
N LEU A 228 24.20 22.43 -57.29
CA LEU A 228 23.96 22.73 -58.71
C LEU A 228 22.72 23.59 -58.95
N TYR A 229 21.83 23.71 -57.95
CA TYR A 229 20.59 24.47 -58.08
C TYR A 229 20.63 25.75 -57.26
N LYS A 230 20.50 26.91 -57.93
CA LYS A 230 20.54 28.24 -57.30
C LYS A 230 19.50 28.40 -56.19
N TYR A 231 18.32 27.82 -56.34
CA TYR A 231 17.29 27.84 -55.32
C TYR A 231 17.55 26.94 -54.11
N LEU A 232 18.61 26.12 -54.12
CA LEU A 232 19.01 25.27 -52.99
C LEU A 232 20.36 25.66 -52.39
N SER A 233 21.20 26.38 -53.15
CA SER A 233 22.58 26.72 -52.75
C SER A 233 22.71 28.01 -51.93
N GLN A 234 21.76 28.93 -51.97
CA GLN A 234 21.87 30.25 -51.31
C GLN A 234 21.99 30.16 -49.78
N GLY A 235 21.41 29.14 -49.14
CA GLY A 235 21.49 28.94 -47.70
C GLY A 235 22.82 28.37 -47.20
N HIS A 236 23.74 27.96 -48.09
CA HIS A 236 25.03 27.34 -47.75
C HIS A 236 24.92 26.10 -46.83
N CYS A 237 23.79 25.38 -46.85
CA CYS A 237 23.49 24.25 -45.96
C CYS A 237 22.90 23.06 -46.75
N ALA A 238 23.71 22.40 -47.58
CA ALA A 238 23.23 21.34 -48.48
C ALA A 238 23.18 19.93 -47.85
N LYS A 239 24.15 19.56 -47.00
CA LYS A 239 24.26 18.23 -46.36
C LYS A 239 24.47 18.38 -44.87
N GLU A 240 23.65 17.70 -44.06
CA GLU A 240 23.67 17.80 -42.60
C GLU A 240 23.53 16.43 -41.96
N SER A 241 24.12 16.24 -40.79
CA SER A 241 24.14 14.96 -40.08
C SER A 241 22.82 14.62 -39.37
N SER A 242 21.99 15.62 -39.05
CA SER A 242 20.76 15.43 -38.26
C SER A 242 19.54 14.98 -39.07
N ILE A 243 19.50 15.24 -40.37
CA ILE A 243 18.36 14.94 -41.25
C ILE A 243 18.74 13.83 -42.22
N SER A 244 17.91 12.81 -42.33
CA SER A 244 18.10 11.73 -43.29
C SER A 244 17.12 11.87 -44.45
N ASP A 245 17.44 12.78 -45.38
CA ASP A 245 16.58 13.07 -46.55
C ASP A 245 16.19 11.79 -47.34
N LYS A 246 17.07 10.77 -47.35
CA LYS A 246 16.81 9.46 -47.97
C LYS A 246 15.77 8.62 -47.21
N ASN A 247 15.76 8.64 -45.88
CA ASN A 247 14.77 7.91 -45.09
C ASN A 247 13.44 8.65 -45.06
N ASP A 248 13.48 9.98 -45.02
CA ASP A 248 12.29 10.82 -45.10
C ASP A 248 11.60 10.65 -46.46
N TRP A 249 12.37 10.56 -47.54
CA TRP A 249 11.85 10.22 -48.88
C TRP A 249 11.09 8.89 -48.91
N LYS A 250 11.60 7.84 -48.24
CA LYS A 250 10.88 6.56 -48.14
C LYS A 250 9.54 6.72 -47.42
N THR A 251 9.52 7.50 -46.35
CA THR A 251 8.30 7.79 -45.58
C THR A 251 7.27 8.53 -46.43
N VAL A 252 7.71 9.53 -47.19
CA VAL A 252 6.87 10.30 -48.11
C VAL A 252 6.37 9.44 -49.27
N SER A 253 7.22 8.60 -49.84
CA SER A 253 6.86 7.66 -50.92
C SER A 253 5.81 6.65 -50.45
N ASN A 254 5.98 6.11 -49.24
CA ASN A 254 4.97 5.25 -48.61
C ASN A 254 3.67 6.00 -48.28
N ALA A 255 3.74 7.28 -47.95
CA ALA A 255 2.54 8.08 -47.73
C ALA A 255 1.75 8.31 -49.02
N PHE A 256 2.43 8.56 -50.15
CA PHE A 256 1.77 8.74 -51.44
C PHE A 256 0.97 7.51 -51.88
N SER A 257 1.47 6.29 -51.62
CA SER A 257 0.75 5.06 -51.97
C SER A 257 -0.53 4.85 -51.16
N VAL A 258 -0.66 5.48 -49.98
CA VAL A 258 -1.85 5.38 -49.12
C VAL A 258 -2.90 6.45 -49.44
N ILE A 259 -2.50 7.64 -49.93
CA ILE A 259 -3.37 8.82 -50.10
C ILE A 259 -4.05 8.87 -51.50
N ASP A 260 -4.11 7.75 -52.23
CA ASP A 260 -4.70 7.66 -53.58
C ASP A 260 -4.01 8.55 -54.65
N PHE A 261 -2.68 8.73 -54.56
CA PHE A 261 -1.93 9.35 -55.65
C PHE A 261 -1.63 8.32 -56.74
N THR A 262 -1.98 8.64 -57.99
CA THR A 262 -1.63 7.81 -59.14
C THR A 262 -0.19 8.05 -59.59
N GLU A 263 0.43 7.12 -60.31
CA GLU A 263 1.77 7.33 -60.87
C GLU A 263 1.82 8.56 -61.80
N ALA A 264 0.75 8.81 -62.55
CA ALA A 264 0.60 10.02 -63.38
C ALA A 264 0.54 11.30 -62.53
N ASP A 265 -0.18 11.30 -61.39
CA ASP A 265 -0.17 12.43 -60.47
C ASP A 265 1.26 12.71 -59.97
N LEU A 266 1.99 11.66 -59.58
CA LEU A 266 3.35 11.78 -59.07
C LEU A 266 4.34 12.25 -60.14
N GLU A 267 4.23 11.74 -61.37
CA GLU A 267 5.04 12.20 -62.50
C GLU A 267 4.85 13.70 -62.76
N ASN A 268 3.60 14.15 -62.84
CA ASN A 268 3.28 15.56 -63.04
C ASN A 268 3.74 16.42 -61.85
N LEU A 269 3.59 15.94 -60.62
CA LEU A 269 3.97 16.66 -59.40
C LEU A 269 5.48 16.85 -59.30
N PHE A 270 6.25 15.77 -59.45
CA PHE A 270 7.71 15.87 -59.42
C PHE A 270 8.27 16.58 -60.66
N GLY A 271 7.58 16.50 -61.80
CA GLY A 271 7.88 17.33 -62.98
C GLY A 271 7.80 18.83 -62.66
N ILE A 272 6.78 19.26 -61.91
CA ILE A 272 6.68 20.64 -61.44
C ILE A 272 7.80 20.99 -60.47
N ILE A 273 8.09 20.14 -59.49
CA ILE A 273 9.18 20.38 -58.52
C ILE A 273 10.53 20.52 -59.22
N ALA A 274 10.82 19.63 -60.17
CA ALA A 274 12.02 19.71 -60.99
C ALA A 274 12.06 20.99 -61.85
N SER A 275 10.93 21.40 -62.43
CA SER A 275 10.83 22.64 -63.19
C SER A 275 11.15 23.88 -62.35
N VAL A 276 10.77 23.88 -61.07
CA VAL A 276 11.10 24.98 -60.13
C VAL A 276 12.61 25.05 -59.88
N LEU A 277 13.29 23.90 -59.74
CA LEU A 277 14.75 23.87 -59.59
C LEU A 277 15.46 24.40 -60.85
N HIS A 278 15.03 23.94 -62.03
CA HIS A 278 15.55 24.41 -63.32
C HIS A 278 15.29 25.90 -63.55
N LEU A 279 14.12 26.41 -63.16
CA LEU A 279 13.79 27.84 -63.25
C LEU A 279 14.82 28.69 -62.52
N GLY A 280 15.28 28.28 -61.34
CA GLY A 280 16.27 29.03 -60.56
C GLY A 280 17.62 29.21 -61.26
N ASN A 281 17.98 28.28 -62.14
CA ASN A 281 19.25 28.25 -62.87
C ASN A 281 19.23 29.07 -64.16
N ILE A 282 18.07 29.59 -64.58
CA ILE A 282 17.98 30.52 -65.71
C ILE A 282 18.71 31.83 -65.34
N GLY A 283 19.77 32.12 -66.08
CA GLY A 283 20.45 33.42 -66.12
C GLY A 283 19.88 34.30 -67.23
N PHE A 284 19.93 35.61 -67.01
CA PHE A 284 19.55 36.61 -68.01
C PHE A 284 20.78 37.43 -68.39
N GLU A 285 20.89 37.75 -69.67
CA GLU A 285 21.89 38.66 -70.23
C GLU A 285 21.19 39.93 -70.71
N GLU A 286 21.88 41.07 -70.64
CA GLU A 286 21.37 42.36 -71.11
C GLU A 286 21.80 42.54 -72.57
N ASP A 287 20.84 42.82 -73.46
CA ASP A 287 21.13 43.17 -74.85
C ASP A 287 21.53 44.64 -75.01
N ASP A 288 21.91 45.04 -76.22
CA ASP A 288 22.34 46.42 -76.54
C ASP A 288 21.25 47.49 -76.25
N GLN A 289 19.98 47.09 -76.07
CA GLN A 289 18.85 47.97 -75.79
C GLN A 289 18.47 47.99 -74.29
N GLY A 290 19.22 47.29 -73.44
CA GLY A 290 18.91 47.15 -72.01
C GLY A 290 17.78 46.16 -71.71
N CYS A 291 17.38 45.35 -72.70
CA CYS A 291 16.35 44.34 -72.59
C CYS A 291 16.97 42.99 -72.21
N ALA A 292 16.21 42.17 -71.48
CA ALA A 292 16.66 40.87 -71.05
C ALA A 292 16.56 39.83 -72.16
N THR A 293 17.65 39.11 -72.38
CA THR A 293 17.71 37.92 -73.22
C THR A 293 18.14 36.72 -72.38
N ILE A 294 17.78 35.52 -72.83
CA ILE A 294 18.19 34.28 -72.16
C ILE A 294 19.04 33.49 -73.16
N PRO A 295 20.28 33.09 -72.81
CA PRO A 295 21.08 32.21 -73.67
C PRO A 295 20.37 30.86 -73.91
N ASP A 296 20.61 30.19 -75.05
CA ASP A 296 20.03 28.85 -75.30
C ASP A 296 20.67 27.81 -74.37
N THR A 297 20.13 27.71 -73.16
CA THR A 297 20.60 26.79 -72.14
C THR A 297 19.71 25.53 -72.08
N HIS A 298 20.25 24.46 -71.52
CA HIS A 298 19.56 23.17 -71.42
C HIS A 298 18.37 23.22 -70.43
N GLU A 299 18.39 24.13 -69.47
CA GLU A 299 17.36 24.34 -68.43
C GLU A 299 16.00 24.69 -69.04
N ILE A 300 15.96 25.56 -70.06
CA ILE A 300 14.72 25.92 -70.74
C ILE A 300 14.09 24.70 -71.42
N LYS A 301 14.92 23.85 -72.05
CA LYS A 301 14.47 22.62 -72.71
C LYS A 301 13.87 21.65 -71.69
N TRP A 302 14.48 21.53 -70.50
CA TRP A 302 13.92 20.76 -69.40
C TRP A 302 12.60 21.32 -68.88
N ILE A 303 12.52 22.63 -68.60
CA ILE A 303 11.29 23.26 -68.09
C ILE A 303 10.15 23.11 -69.10
N ALA A 304 10.43 23.36 -70.39
CA ALA A 304 9.48 23.20 -71.47
C ALA A 304 8.97 21.74 -71.57
N LYS A 305 9.86 20.75 -71.42
CA LYS A 305 9.49 19.32 -71.38
C LYS A 305 8.61 18.99 -70.18
N LEU A 306 9.03 19.37 -68.97
CA LEU A 306 8.38 18.99 -67.70
C LEU A 306 7.03 19.69 -67.47
N LEU A 307 6.93 20.96 -67.85
CA LEU A 307 5.67 21.70 -67.84
C LEU A 307 4.84 21.44 -69.11
N GLY A 308 5.40 20.80 -70.14
CA GLY A 308 4.71 20.56 -71.40
C GLY A 308 4.30 21.85 -72.11
N VAL A 309 5.19 22.83 -72.13
CA VAL A 309 5.03 24.16 -72.75
C VAL A 309 6.00 24.27 -73.92
N HIS A 310 5.65 25.04 -74.95
CA HIS A 310 6.57 25.26 -76.07
C HIS A 310 7.78 26.14 -75.64
N PRO A 311 9.03 25.74 -75.91
CA PRO A 311 10.23 26.47 -75.45
C PRO A 311 10.26 27.95 -75.84
N SER A 312 9.89 28.27 -77.09
CA SER A 312 9.89 29.67 -77.57
C SER A 312 8.89 30.56 -76.84
N VAL A 313 7.72 30.01 -76.51
CA VAL A 313 6.65 30.74 -75.81
C VAL A 313 7.05 30.99 -74.35
N LEU A 314 7.74 30.03 -73.73
CA LEU A 314 8.28 30.19 -72.39
C LEU A 314 9.39 31.26 -72.35
N LEU A 315 10.31 31.24 -73.32
CA LEU A 315 11.37 32.23 -73.49
C LEU A 315 10.81 33.65 -73.62
N GLU A 316 9.83 33.82 -74.50
CA GLU A 316 9.15 35.11 -74.71
C GLU A 316 8.43 35.55 -73.43
N ALA A 317 7.79 34.64 -72.69
CA ALA A 317 7.08 34.98 -71.46
C ALA A 317 7.98 35.37 -70.28
N LEU A 318 9.22 34.89 -70.25
CA LEU A 318 10.21 35.28 -69.24
C LEU A 318 10.92 36.59 -69.58
N THR A 319 11.00 36.97 -70.86
CA THR A 319 11.69 38.17 -71.35
C THR A 319 10.75 39.30 -71.73
N HIS A 320 9.46 39.03 -71.93
CA HIS A 320 8.47 40.02 -72.36
C HIS A 320 7.20 39.99 -71.51
N ARG A 321 6.69 41.17 -71.17
CA ARG A 321 5.40 41.37 -70.53
C ARG A 321 4.36 41.78 -71.55
N LYS A 322 3.30 41.00 -71.63
CA LYS A 322 2.09 41.32 -72.38
C LYS A 322 1.19 42.28 -71.59
N ILE A 323 0.87 43.44 -72.17
CA ILE A 323 -0.02 44.47 -71.64
C ILE A 323 -1.20 44.58 -72.59
N GLU A 324 -2.42 44.31 -72.12
CA GLU A 324 -3.64 44.51 -72.90
C GLU A 324 -4.23 45.89 -72.55
N ALA A 325 -4.18 46.83 -73.50
CA ALA A 325 -5.06 47.98 -73.51
C ALA A 325 -6.41 47.56 -74.13
N LYS A 326 -7.52 48.24 -73.81
CA LYS A 326 -8.90 47.83 -74.16
C LYS A 326 -9.13 47.36 -75.62
N THR A 327 -8.30 47.79 -76.56
CA THR A 327 -8.36 47.44 -77.99
C THR A 327 -7.08 46.82 -78.55
N GLU A 328 -5.97 46.83 -77.82
CA GLU A 328 -4.64 46.46 -78.33
C GLU A 328 -3.86 45.63 -77.31
N GLU A 329 -3.23 44.56 -77.79
CA GLU A 329 -2.26 43.79 -77.02
C GLU A 329 -0.85 44.24 -77.39
N VAL A 330 -0.12 44.80 -76.42
CA VAL A 330 1.26 45.25 -76.59
C VAL A 330 2.17 44.31 -75.81
N ILE A 331 3.15 43.72 -76.50
CA ILE A 331 4.20 42.93 -75.88
C ILE A 331 5.41 43.86 -75.67
N CYS A 332 5.76 44.11 -74.41
CA CYS A 332 6.89 44.97 -74.05
C CYS A 332 8.05 44.10 -73.53
N PRO A 333 9.28 44.32 -74.01
CA PRO A 333 10.45 43.65 -73.43
C PRO A 333 10.63 44.08 -71.97
N LEU A 334 11.13 43.14 -71.16
CA LEU A 334 11.46 43.35 -69.75
C LEU A 334 12.94 43.70 -69.62
N THR A 335 13.28 44.52 -68.63
CA THR A 335 14.66 44.72 -68.21
C THR A 335 15.18 43.48 -67.49
N LEU A 336 16.50 43.39 -67.28
CA LEU A 336 17.14 42.30 -66.55
C LEU A 336 16.51 42.10 -65.15
N GLU A 337 16.36 43.18 -64.38
CA GLU A 337 15.75 43.12 -63.05
C GLU A 337 14.30 42.60 -63.05
N LEU A 338 13.50 43.08 -64.01
CA LEU A 338 12.09 42.66 -64.12
C LEU A 338 11.95 41.22 -64.60
N SER A 339 12.90 40.70 -65.38
CA SER A 339 12.91 39.33 -65.87
C SER A 339 13.32 38.34 -64.78
N VAL A 340 14.28 38.70 -63.93
CA VAL A 340 14.60 37.96 -62.70
C VAL A 340 13.39 37.90 -61.78
N TYR A 341 12.70 39.04 -61.59
CA TYR A 341 11.45 39.09 -60.85
C TYR A 341 10.37 38.20 -61.48
N ALA A 342 10.21 38.21 -62.82
CA ALA A 342 9.24 37.40 -63.54
C ALA A 342 9.46 35.90 -63.31
N ARG A 343 10.71 35.44 -63.43
CA ARG A 343 11.14 34.06 -63.17
C ARG A 343 10.84 33.65 -61.74
N ASP A 344 11.21 34.47 -60.77
CA ASP A 344 11.01 34.18 -59.34
C ASP A 344 9.51 34.20 -58.98
N ALA A 345 8.74 35.13 -59.55
CA ALA A 345 7.28 35.16 -59.41
C ALA A 345 6.62 33.91 -60.02
N MET A 346 7.10 33.44 -61.17
CA MET A 346 6.65 32.18 -61.78
C MET A 346 6.93 30.99 -60.84
N ALA A 347 8.16 30.87 -60.30
CA ALA A 347 8.52 29.80 -59.38
C ALA A 347 7.66 29.80 -58.10
N LYS A 348 7.47 30.98 -57.47
CA LYS A 348 6.58 31.18 -56.31
C LYS A 348 5.14 30.77 -56.62
N ALA A 349 4.61 31.21 -57.76
CA ALA A 349 3.22 30.95 -58.16
C ALA A 349 2.99 29.47 -58.46
N VAL A 350 3.88 28.86 -59.26
CA VAL A 350 3.81 27.44 -59.61
C VAL A 350 3.89 26.58 -58.35
N TYR A 351 4.87 26.81 -57.47
CA TYR A 351 5.02 26.04 -56.25
C TYR A 351 3.82 26.24 -55.31
N GLY A 352 3.42 27.48 -55.05
CA GLY A 352 2.33 27.80 -54.13
C GLY A 352 0.97 27.24 -54.59
N ARG A 353 0.67 27.29 -55.90
CA ARG A 353 -0.56 26.69 -56.44
C ARG A 353 -0.49 25.16 -56.45
N THR A 354 0.67 24.59 -56.77
CA THR A 354 0.88 23.13 -56.69
C THR A 354 0.69 22.61 -55.27
N PHE A 355 1.15 23.35 -54.25
CA PHE A 355 0.90 23.02 -52.85
C PHE A 355 -0.61 23.09 -52.52
N THR A 356 -1.32 24.10 -53.01
CA THR A 356 -2.77 24.21 -52.82
C THR A 356 -3.50 23.04 -53.49
N TRP A 357 -3.08 22.66 -54.70
CA TRP A 357 -3.60 21.48 -55.39
C TRP A 357 -3.31 20.19 -54.61
N LEU A 358 -2.09 20.04 -54.07
CA LEU A 358 -1.70 18.89 -53.26
C LEU A 358 -2.64 18.74 -52.05
N VAL A 359 -2.91 19.83 -51.33
CA VAL A 359 -3.86 19.86 -50.21
C VAL A 359 -5.27 19.46 -50.67
N ASN A 360 -5.74 19.96 -51.81
CA ASN A 360 -7.04 19.60 -52.37
C ASN A 360 -7.13 18.13 -52.81
N LYS A 361 -6.05 17.57 -53.35
CA LYS A 361 -5.94 16.16 -53.71
C LYS A 361 -6.01 15.28 -52.46
N ILE A 362 -5.30 15.66 -51.39
CA ILE A 362 -5.40 15.01 -50.07
C ILE A 362 -6.83 15.11 -49.54
N ASN A 363 -7.46 16.29 -49.59
CA ASN A 363 -8.86 16.43 -49.15
C ASN A 363 -9.82 15.53 -49.93
N SER A 364 -9.60 15.37 -51.23
CA SER A 364 -10.41 14.50 -52.09
C SER A 364 -10.33 13.03 -51.69
N SER A 365 -9.22 12.58 -51.09
CA SER A 365 -9.08 11.22 -50.58
C SER A 365 -9.60 11.04 -49.14
N LEU A 366 -9.78 12.15 -48.39
CA LEU A 366 -10.34 12.17 -47.03
C LEU A 366 -11.88 12.29 -46.98
N VAL A 367 -12.52 12.74 -48.07
CA VAL A 367 -13.98 12.86 -48.14
C VAL A 367 -14.64 11.48 -48.07
N ASN A 368 -15.60 11.32 -47.15
CA ASN A 368 -16.38 10.10 -47.04
C ASN A 368 -17.39 9.96 -48.19
N LYS A 369 -17.14 9.01 -49.11
CA LYS A 369 -18.02 8.71 -50.24
C LYS A 369 -19.30 7.95 -49.83
N VAL A 370 -19.40 7.42 -48.61
CA VAL A 370 -20.56 6.62 -48.15
C VAL A 370 -21.83 7.48 -48.07
N GLY A 371 -21.72 8.78 -47.76
CA GLY A 371 -22.86 9.69 -47.69
C GLY A 371 -23.51 10.03 -49.04
N GLN A 372 -22.83 9.82 -50.17
CA GLN A 372 -23.40 10.14 -51.50
C GLN A 372 -24.32 9.05 -52.05
N ARG A 373 -24.32 7.82 -51.51
CA ARG A 373 -25.14 6.72 -52.01
C ARG A 373 -26.50 6.57 -51.31
N ILE A 374 -26.78 7.34 -50.27
CA ILE A 374 -28.09 7.32 -49.60
C ILE A 374 -28.98 8.36 -50.27
N LEU A 375 -29.87 7.88 -51.14
CA LEU A 375 -30.79 8.64 -51.98
C LEU A 375 -31.94 9.35 -51.21
N ASP A 376 -31.83 9.54 -49.90
CA ASP A 376 -32.84 10.25 -49.10
C ASP A 376 -32.33 11.62 -48.59
N PRO A 377 -32.77 12.74 -49.19
CA PRO A 377 -32.41 14.11 -48.78
C PRO A 377 -32.79 14.45 -47.33
N LEU A 378 -33.75 13.73 -46.74
CA LEU A 378 -34.21 13.99 -45.37
C LEU A 378 -33.26 13.42 -44.30
N LEU A 379 -32.45 12.41 -44.64
CA LEU A 379 -31.43 11.83 -43.75
C LEU A 379 -30.04 12.44 -43.97
N LEU A 380 -29.85 13.23 -45.03
CA LEU A 380 -28.60 13.92 -45.36
C LEU A 380 -28.27 15.10 -44.44
N LEU A 381 -29.20 15.50 -43.56
CA LEU A 381 -28.89 16.30 -42.38
C LEU A 381 -28.25 15.42 -41.29
N THR A 382 -27.33 14.52 -41.66
CA THR A 382 -26.46 13.87 -40.69
C THR A 382 -25.74 14.97 -39.94
N TRP A 383 -26.09 15.19 -38.67
CA TRP A 383 -25.37 16.11 -37.80
C TRP A 383 -23.94 15.58 -37.67
N LYS A 384 -23.06 16.08 -38.52
CA LYS A 384 -21.62 15.80 -38.43
C LYS A 384 -21.06 16.75 -37.40
N THR A 385 -20.62 16.20 -36.28
CA THR A 385 -19.81 16.96 -35.32
C THR A 385 -18.36 16.97 -35.80
N VAL A 386 -17.61 18.01 -35.42
CA VAL A 386 -16.26 18.22 -35.92
C VAL A 386 -15.31 18.55 -34.77
N ILE A 387 -14.15 17.91 -34.76
CA ILE A 387 -12.99 18.33 -33.96
C ILE A 387 -11.94 18.92 -34.90
N GLY A 388 -11.71 20.22 -34.80
CA GLY A 388 -10.68 20.93 -35.55
C GLY A 388 -9.34 20.95 -34.82
N LEU A 389 -8.23 20.67 -35.48
CA LEU A 389 -6.88 20.86 -34.96
C LEU A 389 -6.20 22.00 -35.72
N LEU A 390 -5.79 23.05 -35.01
CA LEU A 390 -5.12 24.20 -35.60
C LEU A 390 -3.65 24.22 -35.16
N ASP A 391 -2.74 23.84 -36.06
CA ASP A 391 -1.29 23.99 -35.90
C ASP A 391 -0.84 25.22 -36.69
N ILE A 392 -0.46 26.26 -35.97
CA ILE A 392 -0.07 27.55 -36.54
C ILE A 392 1.22 28.05 -35.90
N TYR A 393 1.80 29.06 -36.54
CA TYR A 393 2.92 29.81 -36.00
C TYR A 393 2.58 30.45 -34.65
N GLY A 394 3.49 30.34 -33.70
CA GLY A 394 3.48 31.19 -32.52
C GLY A 394 3.84 32.64 -32.88
N PHE A 395 3.67 33.54 -31.92
CA PHE A 395 4.17 34.91 -32.07
C PHE A 395 5.71 34.86 -32.11
N GLU A 396 6.31 35.40 -33.16
CA GLU A 396 7.77 35.36 -33.36
C GLU A 396 8.32 36.77 -33.61
N VAL A 397 9.54 37.00 -33.14
CA VAL A 397 10.28 38.25 -33.33
C VAL A 397 11.71 37.91 -33.73
N PHE A 398 12.13 38.43 -34.88
CA PHE A 398 13.48 38.31 -35.41
C PHE A 398 14.18 39.67 -35.40
N ASP A 399 15.49 39.66 -35.65
CA ASP A 399 16.28 40.90 -35.79
C ASP A 399 15.79 41.78 -36.95
N LYS A 400 15.27 41.14 -38.02
CA LYS A 400 14.62 41.80 -39.16
C LYS A 400 13.26 41.16 -39.42
N ASN A 401 12.17 41.87 -39.10
CA ASN A 401 10.81 41.38 -39.30
C ASN A 401 10.24 41.89 -40.63
N GLY A 402 9.92 40.97 -41.54
CA GLY A 402 9.34 41.27 -42.85
C GLY A 402 7.80 41.20 -42.89
N PHE A 403 7.23 41.25 -44.11
CA PHE A 403 5.80 41.18 -44.36
C PHE A 403 5.16 39.85 -43.89
N GLU A 404 5.87 38.73 -44.07
CA GLU A 404 5.40 37.42 -43.62
C GLU A 404 5.30 37.37 -42.09
N GLN A 405 6.29 37.95 -41.38
CA GLN A 405 6.27 38.04 -39.92
C GLN A 405 5.17 38.97 -39.42
N PHE A 406 4.90 40.06 -40.15
CA PHE A 406 3.76 40.93 -39.88
C PHE A 406 2.43 40.17 -39.98
N CYS A 407 2.25 39.34 -41.02
CA CYS A 407 1.06 38.48 -41.16
C CYS A 407 0.94 37.46 -40.01
N ILE A 408 2.04 36.81 -39.62
CA ILE A 408 2.07 35.85 -38.51
C ILE A 408 1.68 36.51 -37.18
N ASN A 409 2.27 37.67 -36.87
CA ASN A 409 1.98 38.37 -35.61
C ASN A 409 0.55 38.93 -35.59
N TYR A 410 0.03 39.40 -36.73
CA TYR A 410 -1.38 39.76 -36.87
C TYR A 410 -2.32 38.58 -36.60
N CYS A 411 -2.02 37.39 -37.13
CA CYS A 411 -2.78 36.17 -36.86
C CYS A 411 -2.77 35.80 -35.36
N ASN A 412 -1.61 35.86 -34.72
CA ASN A 412 -1.48 35.59 -33.30
C ASN A 412 -2.24 36.61 -32.43
N GLU A 413 -2.22 37.89 -32.79
CA GLU A 413 -3.00 38.94 -32.13
C GLU A 413 -4.50 38.64 -32.16
N LYS A 414 -5.00 38.24 -33.34
CA LYS A 414 -6.39 37.86 -33.57
C LYS A 414 -6.84 36.65 -32.74
N LEU A 415 -6.00 35.62 -32.70
CA LEU A 415 -6.29 34.42 -31.93
C LEU A 415 -6.22 34.65 -30.43
N GLN A 416 -5.30 35.51 -29.98
CA GLN A 416 -5.23 35.90 -28.58
C GLN A 416 -6.47 36.68 -28.15
N GLN A 417 -6.96 37.61 -28.99
CA GLN A 417 -8.23 38.30 -28.75
C GLN A 417 -9.39 37.31 -28.60
N LEU A 418 -9.50 36.37 -29.55
CA LEU A 418 -10.55 35.35 -29.53
C LEU A 418 -10.49 34.50 -28.25
N LEU A 419 -9.28 34.09 -27.84
CA LEU A 419 -9.04 33.32 -26.63
C LEU A 419 -9.53 34.06 -25.38
N ILE A 420 -9.12 35.32 -25.20
CA ILE A 420 -9.47 36.09 -24.01
C ILE A 420 -10.98 36.31 -23.96
N GLU A 421 -11.59 36.71 -25.08
CA GLU A 421 -13.03 36.94 -25.18
C GLU A 421 -13.83 35.68 -24.85
N ARG A 422 -13.42 34.52 -25.40
CA ARG A 422 -14.10 33.24 -25.15
C ARG A 422 -13.94 32.76 -23.71
N THR A 423 -12.74 32.91 -23.15
CA THR A 423 -12.48 32.51 -21.76
C THR A 423 -13.34 33.34 -20.79
N LEU A 424 -13.45 34.65 -21.02
CA LEU A 424 -14.29 35.53 -20.22
C LEU A 424 -15.79 35.18 -20.35
N LYS A 425 -16.28 34.96 -21.58
CA LYS A 425 -17.67 34.56 -21.81
C LYS A 425 -18.03 33.23 -21.13
N ALA A 426 -17.16 32.22 -21.24
CA ALA A 426 -17.36 30.93 -20.60
C ALA A 426 -17.37 31.04 -19.07
N GLU A 427 -16.47 31.86 -18.52
CA GLU A 427 -16.40 32.11 -17.08
C GLU A 427 -17.64 32.86 -16.56
N GLN A 428 -18.11 33.87 -17.31
CA GLN A 428 -19.33 34.60 -17.01
C GLN A 428 -20.57 33.68 -17.04
N ALA A 429 -20.69 32.84 -18.07
CA ALA A 429 -21.79 31.90 -18.19
C ALA A 429 -21.84 30.89 -17.02
N GLU A 430 -20.68 30.43 -16.53
CA GLU A 430 -20.63 29.54 -15.36
C GLU A 430 -21.13 30.25 -14.09
N TYR A 431 -20.79 31.53 -13.90
CA TYR A 431 -21.21 32.27 -12.71
C TYR A 431 -22.70 32.61 -12.76
N GLU A 432 -23.23 32.98 -13.93
CA GLU A 432 -24.66 33.20 -14.14
C GLU A 432 -25.46 31.91 -13.88
N MET A 433 -24.99 30.77 -14.40
CA MET A 433 -25.60 29.46 -14.16
C MET A 433 -25.66 29.14 -12.67
N GLU A 434 -24.56 29.39 -11.95
CA GLU A 434 -24.40 29.10 -10.53
C GLU A 434 -24.94 30.20 -9.60
N GLY A 435 -25.43 31.31 -10.14
CA GLY A 435 -26.00 32.42 -9.37
C GLY A 435 -24.98 33.25 -8.57
N ILE A 436 -23.74 33.36 -9.08
CA ILE A 436 -22.66 34.12 -8.46
C ILE A 436 -22.54 35.48 -9.15
N GLU A 437 -22.39 36.55 -8.37
CA GLU A 437 -22.20 37.91 -8.90
C GLU A 437 -20.91 38.00 -9.72
N TRP A 438 -21.02 38.47 -10.96
CA TRP A 438 -19.89 38.68 -11.87
C TRP A 438 -19.18 40.00 -11.57
N GLU A 439 -17.94 39.91 -11.10
CA GLU A 439 -17.04 41.06 -10.98
C GLU A 439 -16.35 41.32 -12.34
N PRO A 440 -16.46 42.51 -12.95
CA PRO A 440 -15.83 42.78 -14.23
C PRO A 440 -14.30 42.71 -14.13
N ILE A 441 -13.71 41.79 -14.90
CA ILE A 441 -12.27 41.54 -14.92
C ILE A 441 -11.61 42.56 -15.84
N LYS A 442 -10.57 43.25 -15.35
CA LYS A 442 -9.73 44.13 -16.17
C LYS A 442 -8.77 43.27 -17.00
N TYR A 443 -8.91 43.32 -18.32
CA TYR A 443 -8.01 42.66 -19.27
C TYR A 443 -7.64 43.63 -20.40
N PHE A 444 -6.53 43.37 -21.08
CA PHE A 444 -6.15 44.15 -22.26
C PHE A 444 -6.94 43.68 -23.49
N ASN A 445 -7.68 44.60 -24.11
CA ASN A 445 -8.47 44.30 -25.30
C ASN A 445 -7.61 44.46 -26.57
N ASN A 446 -7.08 43.35 -27.06
CA ASN A 446 -6.25 43.28 -28.27
C ASN A 446 -6.98 43.73 -29.55
N LYS A 447 -8.31 43.88 -29.50
CA LYS A 447 -9.10 44.42 -30.62
C LYS A 447 -8.55 45.74 -31.16
N ILE A 448 -7.98 46.59 -30.31
CA ILE A 448 -7.36 47.87 -30.71
C ILE A 448 -6.23 47.64 -31.73
N ILE A 449 -5.40 46.62 -31.53
CA ILE A 449 -4.28 46.27 -32.42
C ILE A 449 -4.78 45.53 -33.66
N CYS A 450 -5.81 44.68 -33.51
CA CYS A 450 -6.48 44.03 -34.62
C CYS A 450 -7.08 45.04 -35.60
N ASP A 451 -7.82 46.03 -35.08
CA ASP A 451 -8.47 47.09 -35.85
C ASP A 451 -7.41 47.96 -36.55
N LEU A 452 -6.31 48.30 -35.86
CA LEU A 452 -5.15 48.99 -36.44
C LEU A 452 -4.61 48.31 -37.72
N VAL A 453 -4.63 46.98 -37.76
CA VAL A 453 -4.13 46.22 -38.91
C VAL A 453 -5.20 46.04 -39.99
N GLU A 454 -6.44 45.79 -39.60
CA GLU A 454 -7.49 45.30 -40.51
C GLU A 454 -8.55 46.33 -40.92
N GLU A 455 -8.70 47.45 -40.20
CA GLU A 455 -9.82 48.39 -40.40
C GLU A 455 -9.92 48.80 -41.88
N ARG A 456 -11.14 48.83 -42.41
CA ARG A 456 -11.36 49.21 -43.81
C ARG A 456 -10.90 50.65 -44.02
N HIS A 457 -10.11 50.90 -45.07
CA HIS A 457 -9.56 52.21 -45.47
C HIS A 457 -8.50 52.85 -44.53
N LYS A 458 -8.45 52.45 -43.26
CA LYS A 458 -7.50 52.98 -42.26
C LYS A 458 -6.47 51.98 -41.78
N GLY A 459 -6.76 50.68 -41.86
CA GLY A 459 -5.87 49.64 -41.39
C GLY A 459 -4.62 49.51 -42.27
N ILE A 460 -3.53 49.04 -41.67
CA ILE A 460 -2.23 48.86 -42.34
C ILE A 460 -2.38 48.05 -43.65
N ILE A 461 -3.19 46.99 -43.66
CA ILE A 461 -3.41 46.17 -44.87
C ILE A 461 -4.12 46.98 -45.96
N SER A 462 -5.13 47.79 -45.59
CA SER A 462 -5.84 48.63 -46.57
C SER A 462 -4.92 49.70 -47.16
N ILE A 463 -4.04 50.29 -46.33
CA ILE A 463 -3.06 51.29 -46.79
C ILE A 463 -2.05 50.65 -47.74
N LEU A 464 -1.58 49.43 -47.41
CA LEU A 464 -0.66 48.67 -48.26
C LEU A 464 -1.29 48.38 -49.63
N ASP A 465 -2.57 48.00 -49.65
CA ASP A 465 -3.31 47.74 -50.89
C ASP A 465 -3.52 49.01 -51.73
N GLU A 466 -3.84 50.15 -51.09
CA GLU A 466 -3.94 51.43 -51.79
C GLU A 466 -2.61 51.84 -52.44
N GLU A 467 -1.48 51.62 -51.76
CA GLU A 467 -0.15 51.91 -52.31
C GLU A 467 0.24 50.97 -53.44
N CYS A 468 -0.19 49.70 -53.38
CA CYS A 468 -0.04 48.79 -54.52
C CYS A 468 -0.85 49.24 -55.75
N ILE A 469 -1.86 50.10 -55.61
CA ILE A 469 -2.74 50.60 -56.70
C ILE A 469 -2.33 52.01 -57.16
N ARG A 470 -1.51 52.74 -56.39
CA ARG A 470 -1.13 54.12 -56.69
C ARG A 470 -0.53 54.25 -58.10
N PRO A 471 -1.03 55.14 -58.96
CA PRO A 471 -0.37 55.47 -60.22
C PRO A 471 0.95 56.19 -59.95
N GLY A 472 2.06 55.65 -60.49
CA GLY A 472 3.43 56.15 -60.29
C GLY A 472 4.37 55.09 -59.70
N PRO A 473 5.66 55.44 -59.46
CA PRO A 473 6.61 54.54 -58.81
C PRO A 473 6.26 54.40 -57.32
N ALA A 474 5.39 53.45 -56.98
CA ALA A 474 5.10 53.09 -55.60
C ALA A 474 6.35 52.44 -54.98
N THR A 475 6.87 53.05 -53.91
CA THR A 475 8.06 52.57 -53.19
C THR A 475 7.72 52.26 -51.74
N ASP A 476 8.49 51.39 -51.10
CA ASP A 476 8.30 51.06 -49.69
C ASP A 476 8.40 52.30 -48.77
N LEU A 477 9.10 53.35 -49.22
CA LEU A 477 9.15 54.66 -48.55
C LEU A 477 7.80 55.39 -48.63
N SER A 478 7.19 55.45 -49.81
CA SER A 478 5.86 56.07 -49.97
C SER A 478 4.78 55.37 -49.14
N PHE A 479 4.90 54.06 -48.96
CA PHE A 479 4.06 53.29 -48.04
C PHE A 479 4.27 53.72 -46.59
N LEU A 480 5.53 53.82 -46.13
CA LEU A 480 5.84 54.27 -44.78
C LEU A 480 5.33 55.69 -44.50
N GLU A 481 5.49 56.61 -45.44
CA GLU A 481 4.99 57.99 -45.31
C GLU A 481 3.48 58.06 -45.17
N LYS A 482 2.76 57.23 -45.93
CA LYS A 482 1.30 57.16 -45.83
C LYS A 482 0.81 56.51 -44.54
N LEU A 483 1.56 55.53 -44.02
CA LEU A 483 1.31 54.99 -42.68
C LEU A 483 1.51 56.08 -41.62
N GLU A 484 2.57 56.88 -41.72
CA GLU A 484 2.81 58.01 -40.81
C GLU A 484 1.65 59.03 -40.84
N GLU A 485 1.11 59.32 -42.02
CA GLU A 485 -0.02 60.24 -42.20
C GLU A 485 -1.32 59.70 -41.60
N LYS A 486 -1.72 58.47 -41.97
CA LYS A 486 -3.03 57.90 -41.59
C LYS A 486 -3.05 57.30 -40.18
N VAL A 487 -1.95 56.68 -39.76
CA VAL A 487 -1.88 55.84 -38.55
C VAL A 487 -0.97 56.43 -37.48
N GLY A 488 -0.20 57.48 -37.80
CA GLY A 488 0.83 58.04 -36.93
C GLY A 488 0.38 58.53 -35.54
N LYS A 489 -0.91 58.81 -35.34
CA LYS A 489 -1.48 59.23 -34.05
C LYS A 489 -1.91 58.06 -33.16
N HIS A 490 -1.83 56.82 -33.65
CA HIS A 490 -2.31 55.65 -32.94
C HIS A 490 -1.33 55.22 -31.84
N ALA A 491 -1.83 54.98 -30.62
CA ALA A 491 -0.99 54.70 -29.44
C ALA A 491 -0.09 53.46 -29.59
N HIS A 492 -0.47 52.50 -30.44
CA HIS A 492 0.28 51.27 -30.69
C HIS A 492 1.18 51.31 -31.93
N PHE A 493 1.36 52.47 -32.56
CA PHE A 493 2.14 52.63 -33.78
C PHE A 493 3.21 53.71 -33.61
N GLU A 494 4.45 53.39 -33.92
CA GLU A 494 5.57 54.34 -33.88
C GLU A 494 6.43 54.24 -35.14
N THR A 495 6.89 55.39 -35.64
CA THR A 495 7.95 55.46 -36.66
C THR A 495 9.08 56.35 -36.18
N ARG A 496 10.21 56.32 -36.87
CA ARG A 496 11.35 57.20 -36.56
C ARG A 496 10.97 58.68 -36.53
N LYS A 497 10.11 59.17 -37.43
CA LYS A 497 9.69 60.58 -37.47
C LYS A 497 8.84 60.97 -36.25
N LEU A 498 7.94 60.07 -35.86
CA LEU A 498 6.95 60.28 -34.80
C LEU A 498 7.48 59.95 -33.40
N ALA A 499 8.51 59.11 -33.31
CA ALA A 499 9.07 58.69 -32.03
C ALA A 499 9.86 59.82 -31.34
N GLY A 500 9.81 59.82 -30.00
CA GLY A 500 10.61 60.70 -29.16
C GLY A 500 12.13 60.49 -29.32
N PRO A 501 12.97 61.28 -28.63
CA PRO A 501 14.43 61.25 -28.78
C PRO A 501 15.07 59.86 -28.59
N LYS A 502 14.50 59.04 -27.69
CA LYS A 502 14.94 57.65 -27.42
C LYS A 502 14.57 56.68 -28.56
N GLY A 503 13.40 56.85 -29.18
CA GLY A 503 12.93 55.96 -30.26
C GLY A 503 13.63 56.23 -31.60
N ARG A 504 14.02 57.48 -31.89
CA ARG A 504 14.79 57.86 -33.10
C ARG A 504 16.10 57.10 -33.28
N LYS A 505 16.73 56.63 -32.21
CA LYS A 505 17.95 55.81 -32.26
C LYS A 505 17.67 54.32 -32.47
N ARG A 506 16.46 53.85 -32.12
CA ARG A 506 16.09 52.43 -32.13
C ARG A 506 15.30 52.02 -33.38
N ILE A 507 14.67 52.96 -34.07
CA ILE A 507 13.87 52.72 -35.28
C ILE A 507 14.64 53.23 -36.51
N GLY A 508 14.85 52.35 -37.48
CA GLY A 508 15.45 52.67 -38.78
C GLY A 508 14.59 53.59 -39.63
N TRP A 509 15.15 54.10 -40.74
CA TRP A 509 14.43 54.99 -41.66
C TRP A 509 13.36 54.29 -42.52
N MET A 510 13.51 52.99 -42.75
CA MET A 510 12.56 52.14 -43.48
C MET A 510 11.90 51.13 -42.53
N GLU A 511 11.53 51.60 -41.33
CA GLU A 511 10.98 50.75 -40.29
C GLU A 511 9.80 51.42 -39.60
N PHE A 512 8.79 50.60 -39.27
CA PHE A 512 7.72 50.98 -38.36
C PHE A 512 7.66 49.99 -37.20
N ARG A 513 7.19 50.45 -36.05
CA ARG A 513 7.08 49.65 -34.84
C ARG A 513 5.62 49.53 -34.43
N LEU A 514 5.22 48.30 -34.10
CA LEU A 514 3.93 47.99 -33.50
C LEU A 514 4.10 47.54 -32.06
N LEU A 515 3.28 48.10 -31.18
CA LEU A 515 3.17 47.68 -29.79
C LEU A 515 2.12 46.57 -29.70
N HIS A 516 2.56 45.33 -29.93
CA HIS A 516 1.73 44.14 -29.80
C HIS A 516 1.42 43.83 -28.33
N TYR A 517 0.43 42.97 -28.07
CA TYR A 517 0.13 42.53 -26.68
C TYR A 517 1.35 41.92 -25.98
N ALA A 518 2.20 41.25 -26.77
CA ALA A 518 3.35 40.53 -26.28
C ALA A 518 4.60 41.40 -26.09
N GLY A 519 4.69 42.55 -26.78
CA GLY A 519 5.87 43.41 -26.77
C GLY A 519 5.98 44.30 -28.00
N GLU A 520 7.08 45.05 -28.07
CA GLU A 520 7.38 45.94 -29.18
C GLU A 520 8.04 45.17 -30.32
N VAL A 521 7.48 45.24 -31.54
CA VAL A 521 8.06 44.61 -32.73
C VAL A 521 8.34 45.67 -33.78
N THR A 522 9.57 45.68 -34.29
CA THR A 522 10.00 46.61 -35.36
C THR A 522 10.05 45.86 -36.69
N TYR A 523 9.30 46.36 -37.67
CA TYR A 523 9.14 45.78 -39.00
C TYR A 523 9.89 46.59 -40.05
N CYS A 524 10.62 45.91 -40.94
CA CYS A 524 11.34 46.53 -42.04
C CYS A 524 10.43 46.62 -43.27
N THR A 525 10.13 47.82 -43.75
CA THR A 525 9.25 48.02 -44.92
C THR A 525 9.86 47.56 -46.23
N LYS A 526 11.16 47.27 -46.28
CA LYS A 526 11.84 46.83 -47.51
C LYS A 526 11.21 45.55 -48.06
N GLY A 527 10.73 45.61 -49.30
CA GLY A 527 10.05 44.53 -50.00
C GLY A 527 8.61 44.28 -49.55
N PHE A 528 8.01 45.12 -48.69
CA PHE A 528 6.61 44.94 -48.27
C PHE A 528 5.66 45.04 -49.45
N LEU A 529 5.81 46.06 -50.31
CA LEU A 529 4.94 46.24 -51.46
C LEU A 529 5.09 45.09 -52.45
N GLU A 530 6.33 44.70 -52.77
CA GLU A 530 6.62 43.60 -53.69
C GLU A 530 5.99 42.29 -53.21
N LYS A 531 6.21 41.94 -51.94
CA LYS A 531 5.68 40.72 -51.31
C LYS A 531 4.17 40.72 -51.19
N ASN A 532 3.55 41.88 -50.93
CA ASN A 532 2.09 41.98 -50.87
C ASN A 532 1.44 41.87 -52.25
N ASN A 533 2.12 42.39 -53.26
CA ASN A 533 1.61 42.44 -54.62
C ASN A 533 1.68 41.07 -55.31
N ASP A 534 2.76 40.30 -55.08
CA ASP A 534 2.97 38.91 -55.55
C ASP A 534 2.48 38.70 -57.01
N LEU A 535 2.84 39.63 -57.90
CA LEU A 535 2.27 39.69 -59.25
C LEU A 535 2.90 38.65 -60.14
N LEU A 536 2.09 37.70 -60.60
CA LEU A 536 2.40 36.91 -61.78
C LEU A 536 1.98 37.70 -63.03
N TYR A 537 2.94 38.00 -63.91
CA TYR A 537 2.62 38.64 -65.19
C TYR A 537 1.64 37.79 -65.99
N ARG A 538 0.68 38.46 -66.65
CA ARG A 538 -0.35 37.79 -67.43
C ARG A 538 0.22 36.89 -68.52
N HIS A 539 1.30 37.30 -69.17
CA HIS A 539 1.95 36.49 -70.19
C HIS A 539 2.37 35.12 -69.63
N LEU A 540 3.09 35.10 -68.50
CA LEU A 540 3.44 33.86 -67.79
C LEU A 540 2.22 33.04 -67.41
N LYS A 541 1.14 33.69 -66.98
CA LYS A 541 -0.12 33.03 -66.65
C LYS A 541 -0.75 32.35 -67.87
N GLU A 542 -0.78 33.00 -69.03
CA GLU A 542 -1.27 32.44 -70.30
C GLU A 542 -0.45 31.20 -70.71
N VAL A 543 0.86 31.25 -70.54
CA VAL A 543 1.76 30.13 -70.81
C VAL A 543 1.46 28.94 -69.88
N LEU A 544 1.30 29.19 -68.58
CA LEU A 544 0.98 28.16 -67.59
C LEU A 544 -0.41 27.54 -67.81
N CYS A 545 -1.41 28.33 -68.23
CA CYS A 545 -2.74 27.80 -68.58
C CYS A 545 -2.71 26.87 -69.81
N LYS A 546 -1.72 27.02 -70.71
CA LYS A 546 -1.54 26.19 -71.92
C LYS A 546 -0.63 24.98 -71.68
N SER A 547 -0.17 24.77 -70.45
CA SER A 547 0.66 23.64 -70.05
C SER A 547 -0.05 22.30 -70.33
N LYS A 548 0.70 21.30 -70.81
CA LYS A 548 0.22 19.91 -70.91
C LYS A 548 0.24 19.16 -69.57
N ASN A 549 0.87 19.73 -68.54
CA ASN A 549 0.88 19.14 -67.20
C ASN A 549 -0.52 19.29 -66.57
N ILE A 550 -1.09 18.16 -66.14
CA ILE A 550 -2.48 18.10 -65.66
C ILE A 550 -2.67 18.99 -64.43
N ILE A 551 -1.70 18.97 -63.50
CA ILE A 551 -1.75 19.71 -62.23
C ILE A 551 -1.74 21.21 -62.51
N LEU A 552 -0.90 21.68 -63.44
CA LEU A 552 -0.88 23.09 -63.82
C LEU A 552 -2.20 23.53 -64.46
N ARG A 553 -2.81 22.71 -65.30
CA ARG A 553 -4.12 23.03 -65.91
C ARG A 553 -5.24 23.13 -64.88
N GLU A 554 -5.19 22.33 -63.82
CA GLU A 554 -6.13 22.42 -62.69
C GLU A 554 -5.82 23.62 -61.78
N CYS A 555 -4.55 23.97 -61.63
CA CYS A 555 -4.10 25.12 -60.85
C CYS A 555 -4.32 26.47 -61.54
N PHE A 556 -4.23 26.52 -62.87
CA PHE A 556 -4.28 27.72 -63.70
C PHE A 556 -5.43 27.59 -64.71
N LEU A 557 -6.61 28.06 -64.30
CA LEU A 557 -7.82 27.98 -65.13
C LEU A 557 -7.84 29.10 -66.18
N LEU A 558 -8.28 28.77 -67.40
CA LEU A 558 -8.50 29.75 -68.48
C LEU A 558 -9.48 30.87 -68.07
N ALA A 559 -10.48 30.55 -67.23
CA ALA A 559 -11.43 31.52 -66.69
C ALA A 559 -10.77 32.64 -65.88
N GLU A 560 -9.59 32.40 -65.29
CA GLU A 560 -8.87 33.46 -64.58
C GLU A 560 -8.16 34.46 -65.51
N LEU A 561 -8.05 34.17 -66.81
CA LEU A 561 -7.57 35.11 -67.82
C LEU A 561 -8.67 36.07 -68.26
N GLU A 562 -9.93 35.63 -68.22
CA GLU A 562 -11.11 36.45 -68.54
C GLU A 562 -11.41 37.46 -67.43
N ASN A 563 -11.08 37.13 -66.18
CA ASN A 563 -11.31 38.01 -65.05
C ASN A 563 -10.33 39.20 -65.06
N ARG A 564 -10.80 40.33 -65.60
CA ARG A 564 -10.05 41.60 -65.68
C ARG A 564 -9.84 42.29 -64.33
N ARG A 565 -10.43 41.79 -63.24
CA ARG A 565 -10.20 42.34 -61.90
C ARG A 565 -8.81 41.92 -61.42
N ARG A 566 -8.06 42.87 -60.87
CA ARG A 566 -6.79 42.56 -60.20
C ARG A 566 -7.06 41.52 -59.09
N PRO A 567 -6.24 40.46 -58.98
CA PRO A 567 -6.37 39.54 -57.87
C PRO A 567 -6.20 40.30 -56.55
N PRO A 568 -6.86 39.87 -55.47
CA PRO A 568 -6.62 40.42 -54.14
C PRO A 568 -5.14 40.26 -53.78
N THR A 569 -4.58 41.24 -53.09
CA THR A 569 -3.20 41.20 -52.58
C THR A 569 -3.02 40.07 -51.57
N VAL A 570 -1.78 39.66 -51.31
CA VAL A 570 -1.49 38.61 -50.33
C VAL A 570 -2.02 38.98 -48.95
N GLY A 571 -1.88 40.24 -48.53
CA GLY A 571 -2.39 40.75 -47.25
C GLY A 571 -3.91 40.65 -47.15
N THR A 572 -4.64 41.02 -48.21
CA THR A 572 -6.11 40.90 -48.22
C THR A 572 -6.59 39.45 -48.34
N GLN A 573 -5.92 38.61 -49.14
CA GLN A 573 -6.19 37.17 -49.19
C GLN A 573 -6.01 36.53 -47.81
N PHE A 574 -4.91 36.86 -47.13
CA PHE A 574 -4.61 36.37 -45.80
C PHE A 574 -5.61 36.87 -44.75
N LYS A 575 -5.96 38.16 -44.78
CA LYS A 575 -7.00 38.72 -43.90
C LYS A 575 -8.33 38.00 -44.09
N ASN A 576 -8.76 37.77 -45.33
CA ASN A 576 -10.02 37.11 -45.63
C ASN A 576 -10.01 35.63 -45.21
N SER A 577 -8.91 34.90 -45.46
CA SER A 577 -8.78 33.51 -45.04
C SER A 577 -8.72 33.37 -43.52
N LEU A 578 -8.02 34.29 -42.83
CA LEU A 578 -7.99 34.35 -41.38
C LEU A 578 -9.37 34.69 -40.80
N SER A 579 -10.11 35.61 -41.41
CA SER A 579 -11.46 35.96 -40.94
C SER A 579 -12.42 34.77 -41.08
N SER A 580 -12.36 34.06 -42.20
CA SER A 580 -13.13 32.82 -42.43
C SER A 580 -12.74 31.71 -41.43
N LEU A 581 -11.44 31.56 -41.14
CA LEU A 581 -10.97 30.64 -40.10
C LEU A 581 -11.51 31.04 -38.74
N LEU A 582 -11.42 32.32 -38.36
CA LEU A 582 -11.92 32.81 -37.07
C LEU A 582 -13.43 32.61 -36.93
N GLU A 583 -14.23 32.87 -37.97
CA GLU A 583 -15.67 32.57 -37.97
C GLU A 583 -15.92 31.08 -37.76
N THR A 584 -15.14 30.23 -38.43
CA THR A 584 -15.18 28.78 -38.26
C THR A 584 -14.83 28.38 -36.82
N LEU A 585 -13.81 28.98 -36.21
CA LEU A 585 -13.41 28.70 -34.82
C LEU A 585 -14.43 29.24 -33.80
N ILE A 586 -15.03 30.40 -34.05
CA ILE A 586 -16.06 31.04 -33.22
C ILE A 586 -17.29 30.12 -33.10
N SER A 587 -17.60 29.35 -34.14
CA SER A 587 -18.72 28.39 -34.11
C SER A 587 -18.46 27.13 -33.27
N LYS A 588 -17.23 26.93 -32.78
CA LYS A 588 -16.77 25.72 -32.12
C LYS A 588 -16.29 26.00 -30.68
N GLU A 589 -16.40 24.99 -29.83
CA GLU A 589 -15.95 25.04 -28.44
C GLU A 589 -14.42 24.88 -28.37
N PRO A 590 -13.69 25.84 -27.76
CA PRO A 590 -12.24 25.88 -27.84
C PRO A 590 -11.52 25.07 -26.77
N SER A 591 -10.38 24.49 -27.15
CA SER A 591 -9.36 23.93 -26.26
C SER A 591 -7.99 24.42 -26.70
N TYR A 592 -7.08 24.66 -25.76
CA TYR A 592 -5.84 25.37 -26.03
C TYR A 592 -4.62 24.62 -25.54
N ILE A 593 -3.59 24.55 -26.38
CA ILE A 593 -2.29 23.99 -26.06
C ILE A 593 -1.22 25.02 -26.42
N ARG A 594 -0.41 25.40 -25.43
CA ARG A 594 0.70 26.34 -25.57
C ARG A 594 2.01 25.60 -25.35
N CYS A 595 2.76 25.45 -26.42
CA CYS A 595 4.03 24.76 -26.47
C CYS A 595 5.17 25.75 -26.19
N ILE A 596 6.10 25.37 -25.32
CA ILE A 596 7.27 26.15 -24.90
C ILE A 596 8.54 25.38 -25.26
N LYS A 597 9.50 26.09 -25.85
CA LYS A 597 10.85 25.62 -26.12
C LYS A 597 11.73 25.81 -24.88
N PRO A 598 12.40 24.77 -24.33
CA PRO A 598 13.15 24.91 -23.09
C PRO A 598 14.53 25.58 -23.25
N ASN A 599 15.18 25.42 -24.41
CA ASN A 599 16.52 25.95 -24.71
C ASN A 599 16.78 25.95 -26.24
N ASP A 600 17.67 26.82 -26.72
CA ASP A 600 17.99 26.93 -28.15
C ASP A 600 18.88 25.83 -28.72
N ARG A 601 19.66 25.16 -27.86
CA ARG A 601 20.64 24.14 -28.26
C ARG A 601 20.03 22.75 -28.48
N LYS A 602 18.71 22.60 -28.28
CA LYS A 602 17.98 21.32 -28.36
C LYS A 602 18.54 20.26 -27.40
N GLU A 603 19.07 20.68 -26.26
CA GLU A 603 19.67 19.80 -25.26
C GLU A 603 18.59 19.29 -24.28
N PRO A 604 18.55 17.98 -23.96
CA PRO A 604 17.64 17.45 -22.95
C PRO A 604 17.98 17.98 -21.55
N SER A 605 16.98 18.05 -20.68
CA SER A 605 17.13 18.45 -19.26
C SER A 605 17.70 19.85 -19.00
N LYS A 606 17.84 20.69 -20.04
CA LYS A 606 18.32 22.06 -19.92
C LYS A 606 17.18 23.06 -20.04
N PHE A 607 17.09 23.94 -19.06
CA PHE A 607 16.04 24.93 -18.91
C PHE A 607 16.65 26.34 -18.94
N ASP A 608 16.35 27.11 -19.98
CA ASP A 608 16.79 28.49 -20.12
C ASP A 608 15.73 29.45 -19.60
N ASP A 609 15.99 30.01 -18.43
CA ASP A 609 15.09 30.94 -17.74
C ASP A 609 14.75 32.18 -18.57
N PHE A 610 15.70 32.71 -19.33
CA PHE A 610 15.51 33.93 -20.11
C PHE A 610 14.63 33.65 -21.32
N LEU A 611 14.93 32.58 -22.05
CA LEU A 611 14.17 32.15 -23.23
C LEU A 611 12.72 31.78 -22.87
N ILE A 612 12.51 31.10 -21.74
CA ILE A 612 11.18 30.68 -21.31
C ILE A 612 10.38 31.87 -20.78
N ARG A 613 11.00 32.78 -20.01
CA ARG A 613 10.35 34.03 -19.57
C ARG A 613 9.89 34.85 -20.75
N HIS A 614 10.73 34.96 -21.78
CA HIS A 614 10.39 35.59 -23.05
C HIS A 614 9.11 34.94 -23.61
N GLN A 615 9.14 33.64 -23.89
CA GLN A 615 8.00 32.88 -24.45
C GLN A 615 6.71 32.98 -23.63
N ILE A 616 6.77 32.94 -22.29
CA ILE A 616 5.60 33.08 -21.42
C ILE A 616 4.85 34.39 -21.68
N LYS A 617 5.60 35.48 -21.89
CA LYS A 617 5.05 36.78 -22.24
C LYS A 617 4.42 36.76 -23.63
N TYR A 618 5.10 36.18 -24.63
CA TYR A 618 4.58 36.12 -26.01
C TYR A 618 3.39 35.20 -26.22
N LEU A 619 3.30 34.11 -25.46
CA LEU A 619 2.15 33.21 -25.53
C LEU A 619 0.95 33.73 -24.74
N GLY A 620 1.09 34.88 -24.06
CA GLY A 620 0.03 35.49 -23.26
C GLY A 620 -0.41 34.64 -22.06
N LEU A 621 0.48 33.77 -21.56
CA LEU A 621 0.14 32.81 -20.48
C LEU A 621 -0.19 33.52 -19.16
N MET A 622 0.56 34.58 -18.84
CA MET A 622 0.31 35.38 -17.64
C MET A 622 -1.05 36.06 -17.68
N GLU A 623 -1.45 36.58 -18.83
CA GLU A 623 -2.76 37.22 -18.98
C GLU A 623 -3.89 36.18 -18.90
N HIS A 624 -3.70 35.01 -19.50
CA HIS A 624 -4.66 33.91 -19.37
C HIS A 624 -4.81 33.45 -17.90
N LEU A 625 -3.70 33.31 -17.18
CA LEU A 625 -3.70 33.01 -15.75
C LEU A 625 -4.42 34.11 -14.95
N ARG A 626 -4.17 35.38 -15.25
CA ARG A 626 -4.83 36.52 -14.59
C ARG A 626 -6.34 36.51 -14.81
N VAL A 627 -6.81 36.26 -16.03
CA VAL A 627 -8.25 36.16 -16.34
C VAL A 627 -8.89 35.02 -15.54
N ARG A 628 -8.26 33.85 -15.47
CA ARG A 628 -8.77 32.72 -14.67
C ARG A 628 -8.72 32.96 -13.16
N ARG A 629 -7.68 33.64 -12.67
CA ARG A 629 -7.46 33.96 -11.23
C ARG A 629 -8.26 35.15 -10.73
N ALA A 630 -8.69 36.05 -11.62
CA ALA A 630 -9.62 37.10 -11.25
C ALA A 630 -10.98 36.51 -10.83
N GLY A 631 -11.33 35.37 -11.41
CA GLY A 631 -12.39 34.49 -10.94
C GLY A 631 -12.00 33.61 -9.73
N PHE A 632 -12.83 32.60 -9.45
CA PHE A 632 -12.56 31.60 -8.40
C PHE A 632 -11.57 30.53 -8.89
N ALA A 633 -10.55 30.29 -8.06
CA ALA A 633 -9.42 29.41 -8.37
C ALA A 633 -9.79 27.92 -8.40
N TYR A 634 -10.74 27.50 -7.57
CA TYR A 634 -11.12 26.10 -7.45
C TYR A 634 -12.64 25.95 -7.40
N ARG A 635 -13.15 24.97 -8.13
CA ARG A 635 -14.58 24.75 -8.37
C ARG A 635 -14.88 23.25 -8.24
N ARG A 636 -15.86 22.86 -7.42
CA ARG A 636 -16.23 21.45 -7.26
C ARG A 636 -17.70 21.28 -6.89
N LYS A 637 -18.35 20.23 -7.37
CA LYS A 637 -19.71 19.87 -6.92
C LYS A 637 -19.70 19.60 -5.42
N TYR A 638 -20.79 19.97 -4.75
CA TYR A 638 -20.91 19.78 -3.30
C TYR A 638 -20.72 18.34 -2.84
N GLU A 639 -21.26 17.38 -3.59
CA GLU A 639 -21.18 15.94 -3.28
C GLU A 639 -19.73 15.46 -3.17
N HIS A 640 -18.91 15.75 -4.18
CA HIS A 640 -17.50 15.35 -4.22
C HIS A 640 -16.67 16.07 -3.15
N PHE A 641 -16.91 17.37 -2.96
CA PHE A 641 -16.20 18.16 -1.95
C PHE A 641 -16.51 17.65 -0.53
N LEU A 642 -17.79 17.43 -0.23
CA LEU A 642 -18.23 16.90 1.06
C LEU A 642 -17.72 15.47 1.28
N GLN A 643 -17.84 14.60 0.29
CA GLN A 643 -17.37 13.22 0.41
C GLN A 643 -15.88 13.13 0.77
N ARG A 644 -15.06 14.02 0.19
CA ARG A 644 -13.63 14.11 0.48
C ARG A 644 -13.36 14.66 1.88
N TYR A 645 -13.91 15.84 2.18
CA TYR A 645 -13.49 16.63 3.35
C TYR A 645 -14.39 16.46 4.58
N LYS A 646 -15.46 15.65 4.52
CA LYS A 646 -16.38 15.41 5.66
C LYS A 646 -15.70 14.93 6.95
N SER A 647 -14.50 14.35 6.88
CA SER A 647 -13.77 13.92 8.08
C SER A 647 -13.19 15.07 8.90
N LEU A 648 -13.12 16.27 8.34
CA LEU A 648 -12.58 17.44 9.02
C LEU A 648 -13.56 18.02 10.03
N CYS A 649 -14.86 17.87 9.81
CA CYS A 649 -15.90 18.43 10.66
C CYS A 649 -16.64 17.32 11.43
N PRO A 650 -16.74 17.40 12.77
CA PRO A 650 -17.50 16.45 13.57
C PRO A 650 -18.97 16.32 13.16
N ASP A 651 -19.61 17.40 12.69
CA ASP A 651 -21.02 17.42 12.31
C ASP A 651 -21.28 16.66 10.99
N THR A 652 -20.30 16.60 10.09
CA THR A 652 -20.44 15.92 8.78
C THR A 652 -19.88 14.51 8.77
N TRP A 653 -19.13 14.12 9.81
CA TRP A 653 -18.53 12.80 9.97
C TRP A 653 -19.38 11.85 10.83
N PRO A 654 -19.50 10.56 10.50
CA PRO A 654 -18.99 9.86 9.31
C PRO A 654 -19.93 9.91 8.10
N HIS A 655 -21.21 10.19 8.34
CA HIS A 655 -22.26 10.26 7.33
C HIS A 655 -23.03 11.57 7.48
N TRP A 656 -23.17 12.29 6.37
CA TRP A 656 -24.04 13.45 6.28
C TRP A 656 -25.38 13.01 5.68
N HIS A 657 -26.49 13.36 6.34
CA HIS A 657 -27.83 12.96 5.94
C HIS A 657 -28.64 14.08 5.26
N GLY A 658 -28.17 15.33 5.33
CA GLY A 658 -28.82 16.48 4.70
C GLY A 658 -28.43 16.68 3.23
N PRO A 659 -28.95 17.72 2.59
CA PRO A 659 -28.50 18.15 1.27
C PRO A 659 -26.98 18.41 1.24
N PRO A 660 -26.25 18.03 0.18
CA PRO A 660 -24.80 18.22 0.10
C PRO A 660 -24.35 19.69 0.31
N ALA A 661 -25.14 20.67 -0.16
CA ALA A 661 -24.83 22.09 -0.03
C ALA A 661 -24.75 22.54 1.44
N GLU A 662 -25.72 22.15 2.27
CA GLU A 662 -25.74 22.45 3.71
C GLU A 662 -24.57 21.78 4.44
N GLY A 663 -24.23 20.54 4.04
CA GLY A 663 -23.09 19.82 4.60
C GLY A 663 -21.76 20.53 4.32
N VAL A 664 -21.61 21.04 3.10
CA VAL A 664 -20.44 21.85 2.72
C VAL A 664 -20.41 23.18 3.46
N GLU A 665 -21.55 23.87 3.60
CA GLU A 665 -21.63 25.11 4.38
C GLU A 665 -21.20 24.89 5.85
N ARG A 666 -21.67 23.80 6.48
CA ARG A 666 -21.31 23.45 7.85
C ARG A 666 -19.82 23.12 8.00
N LEU A 667 -19.29 22.35 7.04
CA LEU A 667 -17.88 22.00 6.95
C LEU A 667 -16.99 23.24 6.83
N ILE A 668 -17.31 24.16 5.91
CA ILE A 668 -16.55 25.39 5.67
C ILE A 668 -16.57 26.29 6.92
N LYS A 669 -17.72 26.45 7.56
CA LYS A 669 -17.85 27.22 8.82
C LYS A 669 -16.98 26.61 9.94
N TYR A 670 -16.87 25.29 10.00
CA TYR A 670 -16.02 24.62 10.99
C TYR A 670 -14.52 24.77 10.70
N ILE A 671 -14.11 24.68 9.42
CA ILE A 671 -12.71 24.90 9.01
C ILE A 671 -12.32 26.37 9.24
N GLY A 672 -13.28 27.29 9.15
CA GLY A 672 -13.08 28.72 9.43
C GLY A 672 -12.73 29.55 8.19
N TYR A 673 -13.27 29.21 7.01
CA TYR A 673 -13.07 30.07 5.84
C TYR A 673 -13.74 31.43 6.04
N LYS A 674 -13.08 32.49 5.59
CA LYS A 674 -13.68 33.83 5.62
C LYS A 674 -14.65 34.03 4.45
N PRO A 675 -15.67 34.89 4.57
CA PRO A 675 -16.68 35.12 3.52
C PRO A 675 -16.11 35.57 2.17
N GLU A 676 -14.94 36.22 2.16
CA GLU A 676 -14.25 36.64 0.94
C GLU A 676 -13.49 35.51 0.23
N GLU A 677 -13.26 34.38 0.90
CA GLU A 677 -12.44 33.28 0.38
C GLU A 677 -13.25 32.25 -0.41
N TYR A 678 -14.58 32.26 -0.29
CA TYR A 678 -15.46 31.32 -0.99
C TYR A 678 -16.81 31.93 -1.37
N LYS A 679 -17.44 31.34 -2.38
CA LYS A 679 -18.86 31.54 -2.70
C LYS A 679 -19.51 30.18 -2.89
N LEU A 680 -20.79 30.11 -2.52
CA LEU A 680 -21.63 28.94 -2.72
C LEU A 680 -22.49 29.23 -3.96
N GLY A 681 -22.30 28.43 -5.01
CA GLY A 681 -23.19 28.45 -6.18
C GLY A 681 -24.46 27.65 -5.93
N LYS A 682 -25.18 27.31 -7.00
CA LYS A 682 -26.36 26.43 -6.90
C LYS A 682 -25.96 24.97 -6.73
N THR A 683 -24.89 24.53 -7.39
CA THR A 683 -24.46 23.11 -7.41
C THR A 683 -23.00 22.90 -6.97
N LYS A 684 -22.18 23.95 -6.99
CA LYS A 684 -20.74 23.88 -6.73
C LYS A 684 -20.29 24.85 -5.63
N ILE A 685 -19.22 24.47 -4.93
CA ILE A 685 -18.41 25.38 -4.11
C ILE A 685 -17.34 26.04 -4.99
N PHE A 686 -17.15 27.34 -4.77
CA PHE A 686 -16.14 28.15 -5.43
C PHE A 686 -15.18 28.73 -4.39
N ILE A 687 -13.88 28.43 -4.50
CA ILE A 687 -12.83 28.90 -3.59
C ILE A 687 -11.94 29.90 -4.34
N ARG A 688 -11.76 31.10 -3.78
CA ARG A 688 -11.03 32.21 -4.40
C ARG A 688 -9.52 32.06 -4.28
N PHE A 689 -9.02 31.68 -3.10
CA PHE A 689 -7.58 31.62 -2.84
C PHE A 689 -7.04 30.18 -2.76
N PRO A 690 -5.90 29.86 -3.41
CA PRO A 690 -5.31 28.52 -3.37
C PRO A 690 -4.85 28.17 -1.96
N ARG A 691 -4.28 29.12 -1.21
CA ARG A 691 -3.95 28.99 0.22
C ARG A 691 -5.08 28.37 1.07
N THR A 692 -6.34 28.73 0.80
CA THR A 692 -7.51 28.24 1.54
C THR A 692 -7.77 26.77 1.21
N LEU A 693 -7.64 26.39 -0.06
CA LEU A 693 -7.71 24.99 -0.50
C LEU A 693 -6.55 24.17 0.07
N PHE A 694 -5.34 24.74 0.05
CA PHE A 694 -4.12 24.12 0.57
C PHE A 694 -4.21 23.83 2.06
N ALA A 695 -4.66 24.79 2.86
CA ALA A 695 -4.87 24.58 4.29
C ALA A 695 -5.88 23.44 4.57
N THR A 696 -6.91 23.32 3.75
CA THR A 696 -7.92 22.25 3.88
C THR A 696 -7.37 20.88 3.49
N GLU A 697 -6.55 20.79 2.45
CA GLU A 697 -5.89 19.54 2.08
C GLU A 697 -4.86 19.11 3.15
N ASP A 698 -4.08 20.06 3.68
CA ASP A 698 -3.09 19.80 4.74
C ASP A 698 -3.81 19.32 6.04
N ALA A 699 -4.94 19.93 6.39
CA ALA A 699 -5.81 19.46 7.48
C ALA A 699 -6.37 18.06 7.21
N PHE A 700 -6.73 17.75 5.95
CA PHE A 700 -7.26 16.45 5.56
C PHE A 700 -6.20 15.36 5.61
N GLU A 701 -4.96 15.66 5.24
CA GLU A 701 -3.81 14.76 5.40
C GLU A 701 -3.56 14.41 6.87
N PHE A 702 -3.54 15.42 7.73
CA PHE A 702 -3.43 15.21 9.17
C PHE A 702 -4.57 14.34 9.74
N SER A 703 -5.82 14.60 9.31
CA SER A 703 -6.99 13.81 9.69
C SER A 703 -6.92 12.36 9.19
N LYS A 704 -6.44 12.13 7.95
CA LYS A 704 -6.25 10.78 7.38
C LYS A 704 -5.37 9.91 8.28
N HIS A 705 -4.23 10.43 8.75
CA HIS A 705 -3.36 9.68 9.67
C HIS A 705 -4.06 9.31 10.98
N GLN A 706 -4.83 10.23 11.56
CA GLN A 706 -5.62 9.95 12.77
C GLN A 706 -6.73 8.91 12.54
N LEU A 707 -7.43 8.99 11.41
CA LEU A 707 -8.47 8.04 11.03
C LEU A 707 -7.89 6.64 10.80
N VAL A 708 -6.78 6.53 10.08
CA VAL A 708 -6.07 5.26 9.88
C VAL A 708 -5.68 4.66 11.23
N ALA A 709 -5.16 5.46 12.17
CA ALA A 709 -4.84 4.99 13.52
C ALA A 709 -6.09 4.45 14.27
N ARG A 710 -7.25 5.12 14.16
CA ARG A 710 -8.53 4.65 14.75
C ARG A 710 -9.02 3.34 14.12
N ILE A 711 -8.93 3.22 12.79
CA ILE A 711 -9.30 1.99 12.06
C ILE A 711 -8.38 0.84 12.48
N GLN A 712 -7.06 1.08 12.50
CA GLN A 712 -6.08 0.08 12.94
C GLN A 712 -6.30 -0.35 14.40
N ALA A 713 -6.58 0.58 15.31
CA ALA A 713 -6.88 0.26 16.71
C ALA A 713 -8.16 -0.59 16.83
N THR A 714 -9.21 -0.25 16.08
CA THR A 714 -10.48 -1.00 16.06
C THR A 714 -10.30 -2.39 15.45
N TYR A 715 -9.53 -2.50 14.37
CA TYR A 715 -9.21 -3.77 13.72
C TYR A 715 -8.38 -4.67 14.64
N LYS A 716 -7.32 -4.15 15.27
CA LYS A 716 -6.51 -4.85 16.27
C LYS A 716 -7.37 -5.31 17.47
N ARG A 717 -8.29 -4.47 17.95
CA ARG A 717 -9.28 -4.83 18.98
C ARG A 717 -10.19 -5.97 18.51
N CYS A 718 -10.67 -5.93 17.26
CA CYS A 718 -11.52 -6.98 16.69
C CYS A 718 -10.79 -8.32 16.58
N LEU A 719 -9.55 -8.32 16.06
CA LEU A 719 -8.69 -9.51 16.00
C LEU A 719 -8.45 -10.09 17.39
N GLY A 720 -8.02 -9.26 18.34
CA GLY A 720 -7.82 -9.68 19.73
C GLY A 720 -9.11 -10.20 20.38
N ARG A 721 -10.25 -9.56 20.12
CA ARG A 721 -11.56 -10.02 20.60
C ARG A 721 -11.98 -11.35 19.98
N ARG A 722 -11.76 -11.58 18.69
CA ARG A 722 -12.07 -12.87 18.02
C ARG A 722 -11.25 -14.00 18.63
N GLU A 723 -9.96 -13.78 18.80
CA GLU A 723 -9.07 -14.76 19.43
C GLU A 723 -9.49 -15.05 20.88
N TYR A 724 -9.79 -14.00 21.65
CA TYR A 724 -10.32 -14.12 23.01
C TYR A 724 -11.65 -14.87 23.06
N VAL A 725 -12.60 -14.56 22.16
CA VAL A 725 -13.91 -15.26 22.09
C VAL A 725 -13.72 -16.72 21.72
N LYS A 726 -12.81 -17.07 20.81
CA LYS A 726 -12.48 -18.47 20.48
C LYS A 726 -11.92 -19.21 21.70
N LYS A 727 -10.95 -18.61 22.40
CA LYS A 727 -10.40 -19.15 23.67
C LYS A 727 -11.50 -19.32 24.73
N ARG A 728 -12.37 -18.32 24.88
CA ARG A 728 -13.51 -18.34 25.81
C ARG A 728 -14.55 -19.41 25.42
N GLN A 729 -14.89 -19.57 24.15
CA GLN A 729 -15.81 -20.61 23.68
C GLN A 729 -15.24 -22.02 23.88
N ALA A 730 -13.95 -22.21 23.60
CA ALA A 730 -13.27 -23.48 23.90
C ALA A 730 -13.32 -23.78 25.40
N ALA A 731 -13.00 -22.80 26.24
CA ALA A 731 -13.11 -22.91 27.70
C ALA A 731 -14.56 -23.23 28.14
N ILE A 732 -15.56 -22.49 27.66
CA ILE A 732 -16.98 -22.73 27.96
C ILE A 732 -17.42 -24.10 27.46
N LYS A 733 -17.00 -24.55 26.27
CA LYS A 733 -17.37 -25.87 25.73
C LYS A 733 -16.76 -26.98 26.59
N LEU A 734 -15.49 -26.85 26.98
CA LEU A 734 -14.84 -27.75 27.93
C LEU A 734 -15.60 -27.76 29.26
N GLU A 735 -15.86 -26.59 29.84
CA GLU A 735 -16.63 -26.45 31.08
C GLU A 735 -18.05 -27.01 30.96
N ALA A 736 -18.75 -26.82 29.85
CA ALA A 736 -20.11 -27.28 29.64
C ALA A 736 -20.16 -28.79 29.37
N HIS A 737 -19.19 -29.36 28.66
CA HIS A 737 -19.05 -30.81 28.55
C HIS A 737 -18.75 -31.42 29.91
N TRP A 738 -17.87 -30.77 30.68
CA TRP A 738 -17.53 -31.20 32.02
C TRP A 738 -18.72 -31.10 32.98
N ARG A 739 -19.36 -29.93 33.09
CA ARG A 739 -20.59 -29.70 33.87
C ARG A 739 -21.73 -30.57 33.39
N GLY A 740 -21.89 -30.77 32.08
CA GLY A 740 -22.89 -31.64 31.48
C GLY A 740 -22.63 -33.11 31.77
N ALA A 741 -21.37 -33.56 31.78
CA ALA A 741 -20.99 -34.89 32.24
C ALA A 741 -21.26 -35.05 33.74
N LEU A 742 -20.91 -34.06 34.56
CA LEU A 742 -21.22 -34.03 35.98
C LEU A 742 -22.74 -34.02 36.24
N ALA A 743 -23.51 -33.26 35.46
CA ALA A 743 -24.96 -33.13 35.57
C ALA A 743 -25.69 -34.36 35.05
N ARG A 744 -25.26 -34.98 33.94
CA ARG A 744 -25.78 -36.29 33.49
C ARG A 744 -25.47 -37.36 34.52
N LYS A 745 -24.25 -37.38 35.06
CA LYS A 745 -23.87 -38.24 36.18
C LYS A 745 -24.76 -37.97 37.42
N ALA A 746 -25.10 -36.71 37.70
CA ALA A 746 -25.97 -36.32 38.80
C ALA A 746 -27.45 -36.63 38.54
N ILE A 747 -27.99 -36.42 37.34
CA ILE A 747 -29.37 -36.74 36.94
C ILE A 747 -29.53 -38.25 36.87
N GLN A 748 -28.59 -38.98 36.30
CA GLN A 748 -28.60 -40.43 36.32
C GLN A 748 -28.57 -40.92 37.77
N ARG A 749 -27.72 -40.33 38.62
CA ARG A 749 -27.75 -40.56 40.08
C ARG A 749 -29.09 -40.19 40.71
N ARG A 750 -29.75 -39.09 40.33
CA ARG A 750 -31.03 -38.62 40.89
C ARG A 750 -32.22 -39.44 40.38
N LYS A 751 -32.29 -39.79 39.10
CA LYS A 751 -33.31 -40.70 38.52
C LYS A 751 -33.15 -42.09 39.12
N TRP A 752 -31.91 -42.58 39.19
CA TRP A 752 -31.60 -43.80 39.93
C TRP A 752 -32.05 -43.66 41.38
N ALA A 753 -31.66 -42.60 42.09
CA ALA A 753 -32.05 -42.37 43.48
C ALA A 753 -33.56 -42.25 43.66
N VAL A 754 -34.30 -41.52 42.81
CA VAL A 754 -35.76 -41.39 42.87
C VAL A 754 -36.43 -42.73 42.57
N ARG A 755 -35.95 -43.49 41.59
CA ARG A 755 -36.45 -44.84 41.30
C ARG A 755 -36.19 -45.78 42.48
N ILE A 756 -34.97 -45.73 43.04
CA ILE A 756 -34.58 -46.49 44.23
C ILE A 756 -35.39 -46.06 45.45
N ILE A 757 -35.60 -44.76 45.68
CA ILE A 757 -36.39 -44.22 46.81
C ILE A 757 -37.85 -44.60 46.63
N ARG A 758 -38.46 -44.43 45.45
CA ARG A 758 -39.84 -44.86 45.20
C ARG A 758 -39.99 -46.36 45.39
N LYS A 759 -39.05 -47.16 44.89
CA LYS A 759 -39.06 -48.63 45.06
C LYS A 759 -38.81 -49.03 46.51
N PHE A 760 -37.93 -48.33 47.22
CA PHE A 760 -37.67 -48.49 48.66
C PHE A 760 -38.88 -48.09 49.51
N ILE A 761 -39.55 -46.97 49.22
CA ILE A 761 -40.76 -46.51 49.90
C ILE A 761 -41.89 -47.52 49.67
N LYS A 762 -42.12 -47.93 48.42
CA LYS A 762 -43.10 -48.98 48.11
C LYS A 762 -42.78 -50.25 48.90
N GLY A 763 -41.54 -50.72 48.85
CA GLY A 763 -41.08 -51.90 49.59
C GLY A 763 -41.18 -51.77 51.11
N PHE A 764 -40.91 -50.58 51.67
CA PHE A 764 -41.08 -50.29 53.09
C PHE A 764 -42.54 -50.29 53.54
N ILE A 765 -43.45 -49.73 52.71
CA ILE A 765 -44.89 -49.77 52.96
C ILE A 765 -45.38 -51.23 52.94
N SER A 766 -44.87 -52.05 52.02
CA SER A 766 -45.20 -53.48 51.91
C SER A 766 -44.27 -54.41 52.69
N ARG A 767 -43.49 -53.92 53.67
CA ARG A 767 -42.44 -54.71 54.37
C ARG A 767 -42.97 -55.91 55.16
N ASN A 768 -44.22 -55.82 55.62
CA ASN A 768 -44.89 -56.89 56.37
C ASN A 768 -45.81 -57.74 55.49
N LYS A 769 -45.88 -57.45 54.19
CA LYS A 769 -46.63 -58.27 53.22
C LYS A 769 -45.73 -59.42 52.74
N PRO A 770 -46.30 -60.55 52.28
CA PRO A 770 -45.53 -61.61 51.62
C PRO A 770 -44.73 -61.08 50.43
N LEU A 771 -43.71 -61.84 50.00
CA LEU A 771 -42.78 -61.42 48.94
C LEU A 771 -43.56 -61.05 47.68
N CYS A 772 -43.44 -59.81 47.23
CA CYS A 772 -44.07 -59.28 46.03
C CYS A 772 -43.05 -58.42 45.26
N PRO A 773 -43.29 -58.13 43.96
CA PRO A 773 -42.36 -57.35 43.15
C PRO A 773 -42.02 -55.97 43.75
N ASP A 774 -42.91 -55.42 44.58
CA ASP A 774 -42.71 -54.14 45.27
C ASP A 774 -41.80 -54.24 46.51
N ASN A 775 -41.72 -55.38 47.23
CA ASN A 775 -40.93 -55.53 48.47
C ASN A 775 -39.65 -56.37 48.35
N GLU A 776 -39.48 -57.15 47.27
CA GLU A 776 -38.37 -58.08 47.08
C GLU A 776 -37.00 -57.41 47.28
N GLU A 777 -36.76 -56.31 46.57
CA GLU A 777 -35.50 -55.55 46.67
C GLU A 777 -35.29 -54.91 48.04
N PHE A 778 -36.37 -54.46 48.70
CA PHE A 778 -36.28 -53.87 50.04
C PHE A 778 -35.85 -54.92 51.07
N ILE A 779 -36.39 -56.13 50.99
CA ILE A 779 -36.00 -57.23 51.88
C ILE A 779 -34.54 -57.64 51.63
N VAL A 780 -34.11 -57.73 50.37
CA VAL A 780 -32.68 -57.97 50.03
C VAL A 780 -31.79 -56.86 50.59
N PHE A 781 -32.20 -55.60 50.48
CA PHE A 781 -31.48 -54.47 51.05
C PHE A 781 -31.36 -54.58 52.57
N VAL A 782 -32.45 -54.84 53.30
CA VAL A 782 -32.43 -55.02 54.76
C VAL A 782 -31.47 -56.14 55.16
N ARG A 783 -31.47 -57.25 54.42
CA ARG A 783 -30.53 -58.37 54.63
C ARG A 783 -29.08 -57.95 54.49
N LYS A 784 -28.74 -57.28 53.39
CA LYS A 784 -27.39 -56.78 53.11
C LYS A 784 -26.93 -55.76 54.15
N ASN A 785 -27.77 -54.80 54.48
CA ASN A 785 -27.41 -53.67 55.33
C ASN A 785 -27.13 -54.10 56.77
N TYR A 786 -27.90 -55.07 57.29
CA TYR A 786 -27.62 -55.67 58.58
C TYR A 786 -26.22 -56.31 58.65
N ILE A 787 -25.87 -57.12 57.63
CA ILE A 787 -24.55 -57.79 57.56
C ILE A 787 -23.41 -56.76 57.48
N LEU A 788 -23.57 -55.69 56.67
CA LEU A 788 -22.57 -54.64 56.58
C LEU A 788 -22.39 -53.88 57.89
N ASN A 789 -23.49 -53.54 58.58
CA ASN A 789 -23.42 -52.84 59.87
C ASN A 789 -22.86 -53.71 60.99
N LEU A 790 -23.08 -55.03 60.93
CA LEU A 790 -22.53 -55.96 61.90
C LEU A 790 -20.99 -55.89 61.97
N ARG A 791 -20.31 -55.61 60.85
CA ARG A 791 -18.85 -55.42 60.79
C ARG A 791 -18.33 -54.38 61.79
N TYR A 792 -19.06 -53.29 61.99
CA TYR A 792 -18.64 -52.21 62.89
C TYR A 792 -18.94 -52.50 64.36
N HIS A 793 -19.72 -53.53 64.65
CA HIS A 793 -20.18 -53.90 65.99
C HIS A 793 -19.68 -55.31 66.40
N LEU A 794 -18.56 -55.76 65.81
CA LEU A 794 -17.93 -57.02 66.19
C LEU A 794 -17.14 -56.86 67.50
N PRO A 795 -17.16 -57.86 68.40
CA PRO A 795 -16.35 -57.86 69.60
C PRO A 795 -14.86 -57.74 69.28
N LYS A 796 -14.12 -56.88 70.00
CA LYS A 796 -12.68 -56.69 69.73
C LYS A 796 -11.78 -57.65 70.51
N THR A 797 -12.23 -58.11 71.67
CA THR A 797 -11.49 -59.03 72.54
C THR A 797 -12.38 -60.20 72.93
N VAL A 798 -11.77 -61.30 73.38
CA VAL A 798 -12.51 -62.50 73.82
C VAL A 798 -13.46 -62.18 75.00
N LEU A 799 -13.20 -61.11 75.76
CA LEU A 799 -14.02 -60.70 76.91
C LEU A 799 -15.15 -59.73 76.54
N ASP A 800 -15.18 -59.21 75.30
CA ASP A 800 -16.22 -58.29 74.82
C ASP A 800 -17.47 -59.07 74.37
N LYS A 801 -18.63 -58.72 74.94
CA LYS A 801 -19.92 -59.41 74.72
C LYS A 801 -20.92 -58.62 73.87
N SER A 802 -20.51 -57.49 73.28
CA SER A 802 -21.41 -56.62 72.50
C SER A 802 -21.82 -57.23 71.14
N TRP A 803 -23.11 -57.09 70.74
CA TRP A 803 -23.64 -57.59 69.46
C TRP A 803 -24.84 -56.77 68.96
N LEU A 804 -24.95 -56.55 67.63
CA LEU A 804 -26.01 -55.74 67.00
C LEU A 804 -27.39 -56.46 67.00
N ARG A 805 -28.50 -55.72 67.20
CA ARG A 805 -29.88 -56.28 67.20
C ARG A 805 -30.36 -56.57 65.75
N PRO A 806 -30.79 -57.80 65.42
CA PRO A 806 -31.22 -58.16 64.07
C PRO A 806 -32.64 -57.69 63.70
N PRO A 807 -32.92 -57.38 62.42
CA PRO A 807 -34.28 -57.31 61.89
C PRO A 807 -34.96 -58.69 61.98
N GLY A 808 -36.29 -58.74 62.18
CA GLY A 808 -37.02 -60.01 62.41
C GLY A 808 -36.82 -61.10 61.34
N ILE A 809 -36.53 -60.73 60.08
CA ILE A 809 -36.27 -61.69 58.99
C ILE A 809 -34.89 -62.38 59.12
N LEU A 810 -33.96 -61.83 59.92
CA LEU A 810 -32.55 -62.24 60.01
C LEU A 810 -32.14 -62.78 61.39
N GLU A 811 -33.08 -62.94 62.32
CA GLU A 811 -32.79 -63.33 63.70
C GLU A 811 -31.95 -64.61 63.77
N ASN A 812 -32.35 -65.64 63.01
CA ASN A 812 -31.61 -66.91 62.91
C ASN A 812 -30.19 -66.75 62.33
N ALA A 813 -30.00 -65.93 61.30
CA ALA A 813 -28.71 -65.74 60.64
C ALA A 813 -27.72 -64.97 61.53
N SER A 814 -28.21 -63.97 62.27
CA SER A 814 -27.42 -63.21 63.24
C SER A 814 -26.81 -64.10 64.32
N ASP A 815 -27.59 -65.06 64.81
CA ASP A 815 -27.17 -65.96 65.87
C ASP A 815 -26.03 -66.90 65.45
N LEU A 816 -26.04 -67.36 64.20
CA LEU A 816 -24.95 -68.16 63.62
C LEU A 816 -23.66 -67.34 63.50
N LEU A 817 -23.76 -66.11 63.00
CA LEU A 817 -22.60 -65.21 62.83
C LEU A 817 -21.93 -64.88 64.17
N ARG A 818 -22.73 -64.67 65.22
CA ARG A 818 -22.24 -64.42 66.59
C ARG A 818 -21.34 -65.56 67.08
N LYS A 819 -21.80 -66.80 66.92
CA LYS A 819 -21.04 -68.00 67.32
C LYS A 819 -19.72 -68.13 66.55
N MET A 820 -19.71 -67.83 65.25
CA MET A 820 -18.49 -67.90 64.42
C MET A 820 -17.44 -66.84 64.81
N CYS A 821 -17.87 -65.61 65.09
CA CYS A 821 -16.96 -64.52 65.45
C CYS A 821 -16.20 -64.81 66.75
N VAL A 822 -16.93 -65.25 67.79
CA VAL A 822 -16.33 -65.60 69.09
C VAL A 822 -15.29 -66.71 68.94
N ARG A 823 -15.58 -67.75 68.14
CA ARG A 823 -14.63 -68.86 67.91
C ARG A 823 -13.32 -68.39 67.28
N ASN A 824 -13.38 -67.47 66.32
CA ASN A 824 -12.18 -66.93 65.65
C ASN A 824 -11.33 -66.07 66.60
N LEU A 825 -11.96 -65.22 67.42
CA LEU A 825 -11.26 -64.40 68.41
C LEU A 825 -10.47 -65.27 69.41
N VAL A 826 -11.08 -66.34 69.91
CA VAL A 826 -10.41 -67.32 70.79
C VAL A 826 -9.23 -67.95 70.09
N GLN A 827 -9.38 -68.36 68.83
CA GLN A 827 -8.29 -68.99 68.06
C GLN A 827 -7.12 -68.04 67.81
N LYS A 828 -7.38 -66.77 67.47
CA LYS A 828 -6.33 -65.74 67.31
C LYS A 828 -5.57 -65.50 68.61
N TYR A 829 -6.28 -65.39 69.73
CA TYR A 829 -5.67 -65.21 71.04
C TYR A 829 -4.74 -66.38 71.38
N CYS A 830 -5.19 -67.62 71.21
CA CYS A 830 -4.38 -68.82 71.48
C CYS A 830 -3.13 -68.91 70.58
N ARG A 831 -3.23 -68.54 69.30
CA ARG A 831 -2.09 -68.56 68.37
C ARG A 831 -1.06 -67.45 68.63
N GLY A 832 -1.44 -66.36 69.31
CA GLY A 832 -0.56 -65.21 69.56
C GLY A 832 0.37 -65.36 70.77
N ILE A 833 0.25 -66.42 71.58
CA ILE A 833 1.07 -66.62 72.77
C ILE A 833 2.46 -67.14 72.37
N THR A 834 3.51 -66.35 72.59
CA THR A 834 4.90 -66.77 72.34
C THR A 834 5.34 -67.85 73.34
N ALA A 835 6.33 -68.66 72.96
CA ALA A 835 6.86 -69.73 73.82
C ALA A 835 7.43 -69.18 75.14
N GLU A 836 8.12 -68.04 75.10
CA GLU A 836 8.63 -67.35 76.30
C GLU A 836 7.50 -66.88 77.23
N ARG A 837 6.45 -66.26 76.66
CA ARG A 837 5.28 -65.82 77.43
C ARG A 837 4.59 -67.02 78.07
N LYS A 838 4.46 -68.14 77.34
CA LYS A 838 3.90 -69.39 77.84
C LYS A 838 4.73 -69.95 79.01
N ALA A 839 6.05 -69.98 78.89
CA ALA A 839 6.95 -70.44 79.94
C ALA A 839 6.88 -69.55 81.19
N MET A 840 6.87 -68.22 81.02
CA MET A 840 6.69 -67.27 82.12
C MET A 840 5.32 -67.45 82.81
N MET A 841 4.25 -67.64 82.03
CA MET A 841 2.92 -67.92 82.58
C MET A 841 2.90 -69.21 83.38
N GLN A 842 3.56 -70.27 82.89
CA GLN A 842 3.70 -71.53 83.65
C GLN A 842 4.43 -71.31 84.98
N GLN A 843 5.52 -70.54 84.99
CA GLN A 843 6.22 -70.21 86.23
C GLN A 843 5.31 -69.45 87.21
N LYS A 844 4.54 -68.46 86.72
CA LYS A 844 3.60 -67.71 87.56
C LYS A 844 2.45 -68.57 88.11
N VAL A 845 2.02 -69.60 87.38
CA VAL A 845 1.05 -70.58 87.88
C VAL A 845 1.65 -71.36 89.05
N VAL A 846 2.86 -71.89 88.91
CA VAL A 846 3.57 -72.59 90.01
C VAL A 846 3.77 -71.64 91.20
N THR A 847 4.19 -70.38 90.97
CA THR A 847 4.28 -69.37 92.05
C THR A 847 2.93 -69.15 92.73
N SER A 848 1.83 -69.14 91.97
CA SER A 848 0.48 -69.01 92.52
C SER A 848 0.13 -70.19 93.42
N GLU A 849 0.46 -71.42 93.04
CA GLU A 849 0.17 -72.59 93.86
C GLU A 849 0.97 -72.58 95.17
N ILE A 850 2.21 -72.08 95.13
CA ILE A 850 3.08 -72.02 96.31
C ILE A 850 2.68 -70.89 97.26
N PHE A 851 2.45 -69.67 96.75
CA PHE A 851 2.40 -68.45 97.59
C PHE A 851 1.04 -67.76 97.67
N ARG A 852 0.07 -68.07 96.79
CA ARG A 852 -1.22 -67.36 96.78
C ARG A 852 -1.94 -67.54 98.10
N GLY A 853 -2.13 -66.44 98.83
CA GLY A 853 -2.76 -66.43 100.15
C GLY A 853 -1.90 -66.99 101.29
N ARG A 854 -0.60 -67.29 101.05
CA ARG A 854 0.31 -67.87 102.07
C ARG A 854 1.43 -66.92 102.49
N LYS A 855 1.94 -66.07 101.59
CA LYS A 855 2.98 -65.07 101.88
C LYS A 855 2.57 -63.67 101.42
N ASP A 856 2.72 -62.70 102.30
CA ASP A 856 2.45 -61.28 102.02
C ASP A 856 3.40 -60.75 100.93
N GLY A 857 2.89 -59.87 100.05
CA GLY A 857 3.62 -59.37 98.87
C GLY A 857 3.45 -60.20 97.58
N TYR A 858 2.73 -61.34 97.62
CA TYR A 858 2.50 -62.15 96.41
C TYR A 858 1.73 -61.41 95.31
N THR A 859 0.69 -60.65 95.65
CA THR A 859 -0.13 -59.89 94.69
C THR A 859 0.69 -58.85 93.94
N GLU A 860 1.59 -58.15 94.64
CA GLU A 860 2.52 -57.17 94.08
C GLU A 860 3.53 -57.83 93.13
N SER A 861 3.95 -59.06 93.46
CA SER A 861 4.87 -59.84 92.63
C SER A 861 4.29 -60.22 91.26
N LEU A 862 2.96 -60.21 91.09
CA LEU A 862 2.32 -60.54 89.81
C LEU A 862 2.70 -59.56 88.70
N ASN A 863 2.92 -58.29 89.07
CA ASN A 863 3.31 -57.25 88.12
C ASN A 863 4.79 -57.30 87.73
N GLN A 864 5.60 -58.07 88.45
CA GLN A 864 7.03 -58.20 88.17
C GLN A 864 7.28 -59.41 87.25
N PRO A 865 7.82 -59.22 86.03
CA PRO A 865 8.12 -60.32 85.14
C PRO A 865 9.25 -61.18 85.71
N PHE A 866 9.09 -62.50 85.64
CA PHE A 866 10.18 -63.41 85.96
C PHE A 866 11.19 -63.42 84.83
N VAL A 867 12.45 -63.17 85.16
CA VAL A 867 13.56 -63.17 84.20
C VAL A 867 14.31 -64.50 84.26
N ASN A 868 15.20 -64.74 83.30
CA ASN A 868 15.96 -65.99 83.25
C ASN A 868 16.99 -66.08 84.40
N SER A 869 17.79 -65.03 84.63
CA SER A 869 18.73 -64.90 85.75
C SER A 869 18.81 -63.42 86.19
N ARG A 870 19.09 -63.15 87.48
CA ARG A 870 19.29 -61.79 88.03
C ARG A 870 20.78 -61.44 88.20
N ILE A 871 21.66 -62.43 88.08
CA ILE A 871 23.11 -62.25 87.98
C ILE A 871 23.50 -62.73 86.59
N ASP A 872 24.16 -61.86 85.84
CA ASP A 872 24.77 -62.24 84.56
C ASP A 872 26.03 -63.07 84.81
N GLU A 873 26.31 -64.04 83.94
CA GLU A 873 27.42 -64.98 84.16
C GLU A 873 28.77 -64.26 84.35
N GLY A 874 28.96 -63.07 83.76
CA GLY A 874 30.17 -62.25 83.93
C GLY A 874 30.36 -61.65 85.33
N ASP A 875 29.28 -61.46 86.10
CA ASP A 875 29.33 -60.93 87.47
C ASP A 875 29.67 -62.00 88.52
N ILE A 876 29.70 -63.26 88.10
CA ILE A 876 30.12 -64.39 88.92
C ILE A 876 31.63 -64.51 88.79
N ASN A 877 32.33 -64.56 89.93
CA ASN A 877 33.79 -64.59 89.92
C ASN A 877 34.31 -65.74 89.03
N PRO A 878 35.28 -65.50 88.13
CA PRO A 878 35.76 -66.50 87.18
C PRO A 878 36.23 -67.80 87.81
N LYS A 879 36.82 -67.75 89.02
CA LYS A 879 37.23 -68.96 89.75
C LYS A 879 36.03 -69.83 90.14
N VAL A 880 34.89 -69.21 90.41
CA VAL A 880 33.65 -69.92 90.75
C VAL A 880 33.05 -70.52 89.48
N LEU A 881 33.04 -69.78 88.37
CA LEU A 881 32.62 -70.32 87.07
C LEU A 881 33.47 -71.55 86.66
N GLN A 882 34.79 -71.52 86.90
CA GLN A 882 35.64 -72.69 86.68
C GLN A 882 35.24 -73.87 87.57
N LEU A 883 34.98 -73.63 88.86
CA LEU A 883 34.57 -74.69 89.80
C LEU A 883 33.20 -75.30 89.47
N ILE A 884 32.30 -74.52 88.85
CA ILE A 884 30.94 -74.95 88.47
C ILE A 884 30.86 -75.28 86.97
N SER A 885 31.98 -75.23 86.23
CA SER A 885 32.01 -75.35 84.76
C SER A 885 31.34 -76.62 84.20
N HIS A 886 31.24 -77.68 85.00
CA HIS A 886 30.55 -78.92 84.66
C HIS A 886 29.01 -78.81 84.69
N GLU A 887 28.46 -77.69 85.16
CA GLU A 887 27.04 -77.50 85.39
C GLU A 887 26.55 -76.18 84.79
N LYS A 888 25.46 -76.23 84.02
CA LYS A 888 24.85 -75.03 83.46
C LYS A 888 24.11 -74.24 84.54
N ILE A 889 24.43 -72.97 84.68
CA ILE A 889 23.73 -72.03 85.56
C ILE A 889 22.32 -71.79 84.99
N GLN A 890 21.32 -72.02 85.83
CA GLN A 890 19.91 -71.83 85.46
C GLN A 890 19.35 -70.52 86.03
N TYR A 891 19.88 -70.09 87.18
CA TYR A 891 19.46 -68.86 87.83
C TYR A 891 20.52 -68.40 88.84
N GLY A 892 20.84 -67.11 88.83
CA GLY A 892 21.65 -66.46 89.85
C GLY A 892 20.91 -65.27 90.47
N VAL A 893 21.04 -65.08 91.78
CA VAL A 893 20.49 -63.92 92.50
C VAL A 893 21.40 -63.49 93.66
N PRO A 894 21.62 -62.19 93.88
CA PRO A 894 22.37 -61.72 95.04
C PRO A 894 21.56 -61.97 96.33
N VAL A 895 22.23 -62.45 97.37
CA VAL A 895 21.61 -62.78 98.67
C VAL A 895 22.49 -62.33 99.83
N ILE A 896 21.88 -62.07 100.99
CA ILE A 896 22.62 -61.84 102.24
C ILE A 896 22.56 -63.13 103.04
N LYS A 897 23.71 -63.70 103.40
CA LYS A 897 23.79 -64.88 104.28
C LYS A 897 24.04 -64.45 105.72
N TYR A 898 23.29 -65.03 106.65
CA TYR A 898 23.50 -64.84 108.08
C TYR A 898 24.37 -65.97 108.67
N ASP A 899 25.45 -65.60 109.37
CA ASP A 899 26.32 -66.57 110.05
C ASP A 899 25.63 -67.28 111.21
N ARG A 900 25.85 -68.59 111.39
CA ARG A 900 25.09 -69.40 112.36
C ARG A 900 25.37 -69.13 113.85
N LYS A 901 26.58 -68.71 114.23
CA LYS A 901 26.96 -68.48 115.65
C LYS A 901 26.71 -67.04 116.13
N GLY A 902 26.52 -66.09 115.21
CA GLY A 902 26.44 -64.67 115.55
C GLY A 902 25.53 -63.83 114.66
N PHE A 903 24.86 -64.44 113.68
CA PHE A 903 23.95 -63.80 112.75
C PHE A 903 24.52 -62.54 112.07
N LYS A 904 25.83 -62.52 111.80
CA LYS A 904 26.43 -61.45 111.00
C LYS A 904 25.98 -61.59 109.55
N ALA A 905 25.41 -60.51 109.01
CA ALA A 905 25.03 -60.41 107.62
C ALA A 905 26.28 -60.35 106.73
N ARG A 906 26.35 -61.22 105.71
CA ARG A 906 27.42 -61.22 104.72
C ARG A 906 26.83 -61.34 103.33
N GLN A 907 27.22 -60.44 102.43
CA GLN A 907 26.77 -60.52 101.04
C GLN A 907 27.33 -61.77 100.34
N ARG A 908 26.45 -62.49 99.65
CA ARG A 908 26.73 -63.72 98.93
C ARG A 908 25.95 -63.71 97.61
N GLN A 909 26.27 -64.63 96.73
CA GLN A 909 25.47 -64.93 95.53
C GLN A 909 24.88 -66.34 95.69
N LEU A 910 23.60 -66.50 95.39
CA LEU A 910 22.94 -67.79 95.28
C LEU A 910 22.86 -68.17 93.80
N ILE A 911 23.53 -69.25 93.43
CA ILE A 911 23.57 -69.76 92.06
C ILE A 911 22.91 -71.13 92.05
N LEU A 912 21.86 -71.29 91.24
CA LEU A 912 21.13 -72.53 91.05
C LEU A 912 21.53 -73.15 89.71
N THR A 913 22.03 -74.38 89.77
CA THR A 913 22.31 -75.20 88.59
C THR A 913 21.27 -76.31 88.49
N GLN A 914 21.40 -77.21 87.52
CA GLN A 914 20.53 -78.39 87.46
C GLN A 914 20.77 -79.40 88.60
N LYS A 915 21.90 -79.33 89.30
CA LYS A 915 22.31 -80.35 90.29
C LYS A 915 22.35 -79.82 91.73
N ALA A 916 22.72 -78.56 91.92
CA ALA A 916 22.95 -78.02 93.25
C ALA A 916 22.67 -76.51 93.33
N ALA A 917 22.43 -76.04 94.55
CA ALA A 917 22.45 -74.63 94.91
C ALA A 917 23.81 -74.27 95.54
N TYR A 918 24.47 -73.26 95.00
CA TYR A 918 25.76 -72.77 95.48
C TYR A 918 25.60 -71.41 96.14
N VAL A 919 26.12 -71.27 97.36
CA VAL A 919 26.26 -69.99 98.05
C VAL A 919 27.71 -69.55 97.94
N VAL A 920 27.92 -68.44 97.24
CA VAL A 920 29.24 -67.99 96.79
C VAL A 920 29.62 -66.67 97.45
N GLU A 921 30.87 -66.54 97.89
CA GLU A 921 31.50 -65.27 98.30
C GLU A 921 32.67 -64.97 97.37
N LEU A 922 32.57 -63.92 96.56
CA LEU A 922 33.65 -63.52 95.65
C LEU A 922 34.16 -64.74 94.87
N ALA A 923 35.43 -65.13 95.06
CA ALA A 923 36.06 -66.25 94.37
C ALA A 923 35.89 -67.64 95.04
N LYS A 924 35.12 -67.75 96.13
CA LYS A 924 35.03 -69.00 96.93
C LYS A 924 33.58 -69.48 97.07
N ILE A 925 33.35 -70.75 96.72
CA ILE A 925 32.12 -71.45 97.07
C ILE A 925 32.12 -71.69 98.58
N LYS A 926 31.16 -71.07 99.30
CA LYS A 926 31.07 -71.18 100.76
C LYS A 926 30.23 -72.37 101.21
N GLN A 927 29.26 -72.74 100.40
CA GLN A 927 28.38 -73.86 100.65
C GLN A 927 27.84 -74.35 99.31
N LYS A 928 27.98 -75.65 99.06
CA LYS A 928 27.31 -76.38 97.98
C LYS A 928 26.20 -77.19 98.64
N ILE A 929 24.97 -77.02 98.18
CA ILE A 929 23.80 -77.76 98.64
C ILE A 929 23.31 -78.57 97.46
N GLU A 930 23.68 -79.83 97.41
CA GLU A 930 23.16 -80.73 96.39
C GLU A 930 21.67 -80.98 96.63
N TYR A 931 20.88 -81.06 95.55
CA TYR A 931 19.44 -81.26 95.68
C TYR A 931 19.05 -82.60 96.31
N SER A 932 19.97 -83.58 96.31
CA SER A 932 19.86 -84.83 97.07
C SER A 932 19.87 -84.63 98.58
N ALA A 933 20.67 -83.67 99.07
CA ALA A 933 20.81 -83.35 100.50
C ALA A 933 19.81 -82.27 100.97
N LEU A 934 19.04 -81.69 100.04
CA LEU A 934 18.04 -80.66 100.33
C LEU A 934 16.81 -81.29 101.00
N LYS A 935 16.62 -80.98 102.29
CA LYS A 935 15.46 -81.44 103.07
C LYS A 935 14.21 -80.60 102.78
N GLY A 936 14.39 -79.30 102.61
CA GLY A 936 13.28 -78.37 102.42
C GLY A 936 13.73 -76.93 102.34
N VAL A 937 12.79 -76.06 102.02
CA VAL A 937 13.00 -74.62 101.89
C VAL A 937 11.93 -73.93 102.72
N SER A 938 12.33 -73.13 103.69
CA SER A 938 11.40 -72.40 104.55
C SER A 938 11.49 -70.91 104.28
N THR A 939 10.33 -70.25 104.20
CA THR A 939 10.20 -68.79 104.14
C THR A 939 9.17 -68.36 105.18
N SER A 940 9.22 -67.11 105.64
CA SER A 940 8.13 -66.57 106.46
C SER A 940 6.86 -66.32 105.63
N ASN A 941 5.73 -66.14 106.31
CA ASN A 941 4.50 -65.59 105.73
C ASN A 941 4.50 -64.06 105.54
N LEU A 942 5.48 -63.34 106.08
CA LEU A 942 5.58 -61.88 105.97
C LEU A 942 6.19 -61.47 104.63
N SER A 943 6.17 -60.18 104.28
CA SER A 943 6.78 -59.67 103.04
C SER A 943 8.31 -59.63 103.07
N ASP A 944 8.96 -60.19 104.09
CA ASP A 944 10.42 -60.26 104.15
C ASP A 944 11.01 -61.20 103.08
N GLY A 945 12.30 -60.96 102.81
CA GLY A 945 13.09 -61.74 101.87
C GLY A 945 13.74 -62.99 102.47
N ILE A 946 13.39 -63.46 103.67
CA ILE A 946 14.09 -64.58 104.32
C ILE A 946 13.77 -65.91 103.65
N LEU A 947 14.84 -66.65 103.36
CA LEU A 947 14.87 -67.95 102.74
C LEU A 947 15.85 -68.83 103.51
N VAL A 948 15.34 -69.90 104.12
CA VAL A 948 16.16 -70.90 104.80
C VAL A 948 16.19 -72.18 103.98
N ILE A 949 17.38 -72.61 103.59
CA ILE A 949 17.59 -73.87 102.87
C ILE A 949 18.04 -74.91 103.89
N HIS A 950 17.17 -75.90 104.14
CA HIS A 950 17.40 -76.97 105.10
C HIS A 950 18.19 -78.11 104.47
N VAL A 951 19.25 -78.55 105.15
CA VAL A 951 20.16 -79.61 104.68
C VAL A 951 20.11 -80.79 105.65
N SER A 952 20.18 -82.02 105.13
CA SER A 952 20.24 -83.25 105.93
C SER A 952 21.42 -83.23 106.94
N PRO A 953 21.21 -83.60 108.23
CA PRO A 953 22.28 -83.66 109.23
C PRO A 953 23.28 -84.81 109.06
N GLU A 954 22.93 -85.85 108.28
CA GLU A 954 23.66 -87.13 108.25
C GLU A 954 25.05 -87.03 107.60
N ASP A 955 25.30 -85.96 106.83
CA ASP A 955 26.61 -85.68 106.28
C ASP A 955 27.44 -84.79 107.22
N SER A 956 28.34 -85.40 107.99
CA SER A 956 29.32 -84.70 108.85
C SER A 956 30.20 -83.67 108.09
N LYS A 957 30.30 -83.79 106.76
CA LYS A 957 31.01 -82.84 105.88
C LYS A 957 30.19 -81.59 105.57
N GLN A 958 28.86 -81.64 105.68
CA GLN A 958 28.01 -80.53 105.29
C GLN A 958 27.79 -79.55 106.43
N LYS A 959 28.30 -78.35 106.19
CA LYS A 959 28.00 -77.13 106.92
C LYS A 959 26.46 -76.97 106.90
N GLY A 960 25.78 -77.12 108.05
CA GLY A 960 24.30 -77.03 108.23
C GLY A 960 23.56 -75.84 107.59
N ASP A 961 22.26 -75.70 107.87
CA ASP A 961 21.29 -74.87 107.14
C ASP A 961 21.79 -73.48 106.71
N ALA A 962 21.38 -73.07 105.50
CA ALA A 962 21.73 -71.76 104.94
C ALA A 962 20.58 -70.78 105.14
N VAL A 963 20.78 -69.83 106.04
CA VAL A 963 19.86 -68.69 106.26
C VAL A 963 20.26 -67.56 105.32
N LEU A 964 19.39 -67.26 104.36
CA LEU A 964 19.59 -66.27 103.29
C LEU A 964 18.47 -65.22 103.33
N GLN A 965 18.77 -64.01 102.85
CA GLN A 965 17.80 -62.98 102.51
C GLN A 965 17.92 -62.64 101.02
N CYS A 966 16.82 -62.72 100.29
CA CYS A 966 16.74 -62.54 98.85
C CYS A 966 15.62 -61.54 98.49
N GLY A 967 15.95 -60.50 97.73
CA GLY A 967 14.96 -59.50 97.29
C GLY A 967 13.91 -60.04 96.30
N HIS A 968 14.20 -61.17 95.64
CA HIS A 968 13.30 -61.81 94.67
C HIS A 968 12.91 -63.22 95.14
N VAL A 969 12.46 -63.36 96.39
CA VAL A 969 12.11 -64.66 97.00
C VAL A 969 11.14 -65.46 96.14
N PHE A 970 10.06 -64.85 95.62
CA PHE A 970 9.06 -65.56 94.83
C PHE A 970 9.66 -66.20 93.56
N GLU A 971 10.51 -65.46 92.85
CA GLU A 971 11.20 -65.91 91.64
C GLU A 971 12.24 -66.99 91.98
N ALA A 972 13.08 -66.74 92.99
CA ALA A 972 14.15 -67.64 93.41
C ALA A 972 13.63 -68.98 93.93
N VAL A 973 12.59 -68.96 94.76
CA VAL A 973 11.96 -70.17 95.31
C VAL A 973 11.25 -70.93 94.21
N THR A 974 10.48 -70.25 93.34
CA THR A 974 9.79 -70.92 92.22
C THR A 974 10.80 -71.64 91.32
N LYS A 975 11.90 -70.97 90.95
CA LYS A 975 12.94 -71.59 90.13
C LYS A 975 13.64 -72.74 90.83
N LEU A 976 13.95 -72.60 92.11
CA LEU A 976 14.53 -73.68 92.92
C LEU A 976 13.59 -74.90 92.95
N VAL A 977 12.30 -74.70 93.21
CA VAL A 977 11.28 -75.76 93.23
C VAL A 977 11.16 -76.45 91.88
N MET A 978 11.12 -75.68 90.79
CA MET A 978 11.06 -76.22 89.43
C MET A 978 12.30 -77.03 89.07
N LEU A 979 13.48 -76.66 89.57
CA LEU A 979 14.72 -77.42 89.36
C LEU A 979 14.77 -78.70 90.21
N VAL A 980 14.33 -78.62 91.46
CA VAL A 980 14.25 -79.77 92.38
C VAL A 980 13.13 -80.74 91.98
N LYS A 981 12.13 -80.26 91.21
CA LYS A 981 10.93 -80.99 90.79
C LYS A 981 10.14 -81.60 91.95
N LYS A 982 10.16 -80.93 93.11
CA LYS A 982 9.38 -81.29 94.29
C LYS A 982 8.68 -80.03 94.79
N GLU A 983 7.38 -79.89 94.53
CA GLU A 983 6.61 -78.69 94.92
C GLU A 983 6.37 -78.62 96.43
N ASN A 984 6.27 -79.77 97.10
CA ASN A 984 5.97 -79.87 98.53
C ASN A 984 7.17 -79.57 99.46
N ILE A 985 8.29 -79.07 98.94
CA ILE A 985 9.49 -78.76 99.76
C ILE A 985 9.40 -77.39 100.43
N VAL A 986 8.49 -76.51 99.97
CA VAL A 986 8.40 -75.13 100.44
C VAL A 986 7.43 -75.04 101.61
N ASN A 987 7.95 -74.68 102.78
CA ASN A 987 7.15 -74.40 103.96
C ASN A 987 7.11 -72.89 104.21
N VAL A 988 5.91 -72.31 104.21
CA VAL A 988 5.69 -70.93 104.62
C VAL A 988 5.32 -70.92 106.10
N VAL A 989 6.24 -70.48 106.95
CA VAL A 989 6.15 -70.58 108.42
C VAL A 989 5.67 -69.26 109.02
N GLN A 990 4.86 -69.34 110.08
CA GLN A 990 4.38 -68.21 110.86
C GLN A 990 5.01 -68.23 112.25
N GLY A 991 5.46 -67.08 112.76
CA GLY A 991 5.97 -66.93 114.13
C GLY A 991 7.46 -67.26 114.29
N SER A 992 7.85 -68.54 114.35
CA SER A 992 9.26 -68.90 114.56
C SER A 992 9.68 -70.14 113.77
N LEU A 993 10.92 -70.17 113.30
CA LEU A 993 11.51 -71.26 112.55
C LEU A 993 12.78 -71.77 113.25
N GLN A 994 12.83 -73.06 113.53
CA GLN A 994 14.04 -73.74 113.99
C GLN A 994 14.88 -74.18 112.77
N PHE A 995 16.19 -74.01 112.86
CA PHE A 995 17.13 -74.41 111.81
C PHE A 995 18.39 -75.04 112.40
N PHE A 996 18.99 -75.95 111.62
CA PHE A 996 20.12 -76.76 112.04
C PHE A 996 21.44 -75.98 111.93
N ILE A 997 22.14 -75.74 113.04
CA ILE A 997 23.42 -75.01 113.08
C ILE A 997 24.62 -75.94 112.86
N SER A 998 24.69 -76.99 113.70
CA SER A 998 25.75 -78.00 113.79
C SER A 998 25.21 -79.22 114.57
N PRO A 999 25.86 -80.39 114.55
CA PRO A 999 25.39 -81.57 115.28
C PRO A 999 25.03 -81.23 116.74
N GLY A 1000 23.79 -81.48 117.14
CA GLY A 1000 23.25 -81.19 118.48
C GLY A 1000 22.94 -79.73 118.82
N LYS A 1001 23.08 -78.76 117.89
CA LYS A 1001 22.73 -77.35 118.11
C LYS A 1001 21.77 -76.83 117.05
N GLU A 1002 20.66 -76.29 117.52
CA GLU A 1002 19.64 -75.63 116.71
C GLU A 1002 19.63 -74.13 116.99
N GLY A 1003 19.35 -73.34 115.97
CA GLY A 1003 19.07 -71.92 116.08
C GLY A 1003 17.61 -71.65 115.83
N THR A 1004 17.10 -70.57 116.40
CA THR A 1004 15.72 -70.11 116.16
C THR A 1004 15.75 -68.77 115.46
N ILE A 1005 14.93 -68.64 114.42
CA ILE A 1005 14.57 -67.38 113.78
C ILE A 1005 13.15 -67.03 114.25
N VAL A 1006 12.97 -65.84 114.81
CA VAL A 1006 11.68 -65.30 115.21
C VAL A 1006 11.28 -64.26 114.18
N PHE A 1007 10.09 -64.41 113.60
CA PHE A 1007 9.50 -63.48 112.65
C PHE A 1007 8.47 -62.63 113.39
N ASP A 1008 8.66 -61.32 113.34
CA ASP A 1008 7.81 -60.35 114.01
C ASP A 1008 7.42 -59.22 113.05
N THR A 1009 6.39 -58.46 113.41
CA THR A 1009 5.93 -57.31 112.63
C THR A 1009 6.24 -56.01 113.35
N GLY A 1010 6.82 -55.03 112.65
CA GLY A 1010 7.19 -53.73 113.24
C GLY A 1010 7.14 -52.59 112.23
N LEU A 1011 7.60 -51.41 112.65
CA LEU A 1011 7.56 -50.19 111.84
C LEU A 1011 8.64 -50.13 110.75
N GLU A 1012 9.77 -50.81 110.97
CA GLU A 1012 10.90 -50.85 110.04
C GLU A 1012 11.35 -52.30 109.80
N GLU A 1013 11.79 -52.59 108.57
CA GLU A 1013 12.40 -53.89 108.26
C GLU A 1013 13.77 -54.00 108.91
N GLN A 1014 13.92 -54.87 109.91
CA GLN A 1014 15.18 -55.04 110.62
C GLN A 1014 15.46 -56.52 110.89
N VAL A 1015 16.72 -56.93 110.76
CA VAL A 1015 17.18 -58.29 111.09
C VAL A 1015 18.33 -58.20 112.08
N TYR A 1016 18.10 -58.61 113.32
CA TYR A 1016 19.06 -58.46 114.42
C TYR A 1016 19.04 -59.67 115.35
N LYS A 1017 20.10 -59.84 116.15
CA LYS A 1017 20.15 -60.87 117.20
C LYS A 1017 19.50 -60.33 118.47
N ASN A 1018 18.45 -60.99 118.98
CA ASN A 1018 17.77 -60.57 120.21
C ASN A 1018 18.55 -60.95 121.48
N LYS A 1019 18.07 -60.46 122.65
CA LYS A 1019 18.69 -60.72 123.97
C LYS A 1019 18.77 -62.21 124.32
N ASN A 1020 17.87 -63.04 123.81
CA ASN A 1020 17.86 -64.49 124.02
C ASN A 1020 18.83 -65.23 123.08
N GLY A 1021 19.54 -64.50 122.22
CA GLY A 1021 20.52 -65.03 121.29
C GLY A 1021 19.94 -65.59 119.99
N GLN A 1022 18.65 -65.37 119.70
CA GLN A 1022 17.95 -65.79 118.49
C GLN A 1022 17.99 -64.70 117.41
N LEU A 1023 17.82 -65.08 116.14
CA LEU A 1023 17.69 -64.11 115.04
C LEU A 1023 16.26 -63.61 114.99
N THR A 1024 16.03 -62.31 115.15
CA THR A 1024 14.71 -61.69 114.99
C THR A 1024 14.65 -60.94 113.68
N VAL A 1025 13.63 -61.25 112.88
CA VAL A 1025 13.34 -60.63 111.59
C VAL A 1025 12.03 -59.87 111.75
N VAL A 1026 12.10 -58.55 111.68
CA VAL A 1026 10.96 -57.66 111.76
C VAL A 1026 10.60 -57.24 110.34
N SER A 1027 9.35 -57.45 109.92
CA SER A 1027 8.84 -57.02 108.62
C SER A 1027 7.72 -55.99 108.78
N VAL A 1028 7.60 -55.05 107.84
CA VAL A 1028 6.58 -54.01 107.87
C VAL A 1028 5.26 -54.59 107.37
N ARG A 1029 4.22 -54.51 108.20
CA ARG A 1029 2.88 -54.98 107.83
C ARG A 1029 2.24 -54.00 106.84
N ARG A 1030 2.42 -54.26 105.54
CA ARG A 1030 1.73 -53.50 104.49
C ARG A 1030 0.27 -53.92 104.47
N LYS A 1031 -0.66 -52.99 104.70
CA LYS A 1031 -2.10 -53.26 104.51
C LYS A 1031 -2.29 -53.56 103.01
N SER A 1032 -2.68 -54.80 102.73
CA SER A 1032 -2.90 -55.38 101.40
C SER A 1032 -3.99 -54.67 100.62
#